data_AF-A0A955XJ33-F1
#
_entry.id   AF-A0A955XJ33-F1
#
_cell.length_a   1.000
_cell.length_b   1.000
_cell.length_c   1.000
_cell.angle_alpha   90.00
_cell.angle_beta   90.00
_cell.angle_gamma   90.00
#
_symmetry.space_group_name_H-M   'P 1'
#
loop_
_entity.id
_entity.type
_entity.pdbx_description
1 polymer ?
#
loop_
_entity_poly.entity_id
_entity_poly.type
_entity_poly.pdbx_seq_one_letter_code
_entity_poly.pdbx_strand_id
1 'polypeptide(L)'
;FRRPLSASEHAAFLDLFDAVRAEADVTTALQVTLTALLQSPQFLYRLDRLAPDEVPGEPTRVEPYAMATRLAYFLWGTTPDDALLDAARDGQLDTPAQVEAAARAMLDDPRAREAVRRFHHQWLGLDQLDDLVKDDVADIAAVRVGLRTSIERFVDHVFWQEGTFAALLDSPVVFVDADLGAELGIEGGAPGDFVGVELPGERAGLLTQPALLARLAHADQTSPIRRGIFVREMLLCQPLPPPPNDVVIEPPSPDPNATTRERFAQHTAQRACAGCHQQIDPLGFGFEAFDHLGRFRTTENGLPIDTSGNVVGPRDRALAGPFDGVPELATRLGASDSVRACVATQWFRYALARAEQDVDACALDAVLDAFAATDGSLRELLVALAVSDAFGTRPGAVVGDVQPLPPLADAPPPAPPEGPPNAGRAPIGFLDRVTLDGLAVGWAFDPDTPADPTILELWLDGGPGVGQFLAQARTGVERPDVNAAYPDAPGDHGFRVLLPDAARDGRDHTLTVLALGHGADDADTVLNNAGLAFRAGLNADTQPEPGVPNDFRPQGFVDAVRPDGQVCGWALDRDVTGRPLEVDVWIDGAPGVDGVHAGTARTGLPRPDVVTAIGHPGDHGFCLALPDALRDGREHTLSAFAFEAGHPGNTVLNNSPFRFTLEAR
;
A
#
# COMPACT_ATOMS: atom_id res chain seq x y z
N PHE A 1 21.02 20.54 -14.82
CA PHE A 1 21.25 20.62 -13.36
C PHE A 1 20.22 21.59 -12.80
N ARG A 2 19.76 21.38 -11.57
CA ARG A 2 18.76 22.24 -10.91
C ARG A 2 19.39 23.18 -9.87
N ARG A 3 20.68 23.47 -10.06
CA ARG A 3 21.55 24.33 -9.27
C ARG A 3 22.81 24.64 -10.07
N PRO A 4 23.59 25.66 -9.70
CA PRO A 4 24.95 25.84 -10.19
C PRO A 4 25.80 24.58 -9.95
N LEU A 5 26.71 24.30 -10.89
CA LEU A 5 27.75 23.28 -10.70
C LEU A 5 28.68 23.71 -9.57
N SER A 6 29.13 22.75 -8.75
CA SER A 6 30.23 23.02 -7.83
C SER A 6 31.52 23.28 -8.63
N ALA A 7 32.51 23.91 -7.99
CA ALA A 7 33.82 24.09 -8.61
C ALA A 7 34.46 22.76 -9.04
N SER A 8 34.27 21.69 -8.25
CA SER A 8 34.78 20.36 -8.56
C SER A 8 34.04 19.70 -9.73
N GLU A 9 32.72 19.83 -9.80
CA GLU A 9 31.92 19.31 -10.92
C GLU A 9 32.25 20.05 -12.21
N HIS A 10 32.39 21.38 -12.16
CA HIS A 10 32.77 22.17 -13.32
C HIS A 10 34.17 21.80 -13.83
N ALA A 11 35.15 21.67 -12.93
CA ALA A 11 36.50 21.21 -13.29
C ALA A 11 36.48 19.81 -13.92
N ALA A 12 35.77 18.85 -13.33
CA ALA A 12 35.70 17.48 -13.85
C ALA A 12 35.13 17.40 -15.28
N PHE A 13 34.11 18.21 -15.61
CA PHE A 13 33.58 18.26 -16.99
C PHE A 13 34.54 18.95 -17.96
N LEU A 14 35.27 19.98 -17.54
CA LEU A 14 36.29 20.61 -18.38
C LEU A 14 37.49 19.68 -18.61
N ASP A 15 37.94 18.97 -17.58
CA ASP A 15 39.01 17.98 -17.69
C ASP A 15 38.62 16.85 -18.66
N LEU A 16 37.37 16.36 -18.60
CA LEU A 16 36.84 15.40 -19.56
C LEU A 16 36.83 15.96 -20.98
N PHE A 17 36.37 17.21 -21.15
CA PHE A 17 36.36 17.87 -22.44
C PHE A 17 37.77 17.97 -23.03
N ASP A 18 38.74 18.44 -22.24
CA ASP A 18 40.13 18.61 -22.67
C ASP A 18 40.80 17.27 -23.00
N ALA A 19 40.52 16.22 -22.21
CA ALA A 19 41.00 14.87 -22.46
C ALA A 19 40.49 14.31 -23.79
N VAL A 20 39.18 14.40 -24.06
CA VAL A 20 38.61 13.95 -25.34
C VAL A 20 39.11 14.83 -26.50
N ARG A 21 39.27 16.13 -26.27
CA ARG A 21 39.75 17.07 -27.30
C ARG A 21 41.19 16.80 -27.73
N ALA A 22 42.01 16.23 -26.86
CA ALA A 22 43.37 15.81 -27.19
C ALA A 22 43.42 14.69 -28.24
N GLU A 23 42.37 13.87 -28.32
CA GLU A 23 42.31 12.68 -29.19
C GLU A 23 41.28 12.80 -30.32
N ALA A 24 40.30 13.69 -30.19
CA ALA A 24 39.19 13.86 -31.13
C ALA A 24 38.91 15.34 -31.46
N ASP A 25 38.02 15.59 -32.43
CA ASP A 25 37.60 16.94 -32.78
C ASP A 25 36.73 17.60 -31.69
N VAL A 26 36.54 18.91 -31.81
CA VAL A 26 35.79 19.71 -30.83
C VAL A 26 34.34 19.25 -30.69
N THR A 27 33.73 18.79 -31.79
CA THR A 27 32.34 18.31 -31.80
C THR A 27 32.22 17.04 -30.96
N THR A 28 33.14 16.10 -31.12
CA THR A 28 33.19 14.85 -30.35
C THR A 28 33.42 15.15 -28.86
N ALA A 29 34.36 16.06 -28.54
CA ALA A 29 34.61 16.46 -27.17
C ALA A 29 33.38 17.10 -26.50
N LEU A 30 32.67 17.99 -27.21
CA LEU A 30 31.40 18.55 -26.72
C LEU A 30 30.35 17.46 -26.51
N GLN A 31 30.19 16.54 -27.48
CA GLN A 31 29.19 15.48 -27.39
C GLN A 31 29.44 14.56 -26.19
N VAL A 32 30.69 14.12 -25.97
CA VAL A 32 31.03 13.25 -24.83
C VAL A 32 30.82 13.98 -23.50
N THR A 33 31.23 15.24 -23.41
CA THR A 33 31.07 16.04 -22.19
C THR A 33 29.59 16.27 -21.85
N LEU A 34 28.78 16.62 -22.85
CA LEU A 34 27.33 16.75 -22.67
C LEU A 34 26.67 15.43 -22.31
N THR A 35 27.12 14.32 -22.90
CA THR A 35 26.61 12.97 -22.56
C THR A 35 26.90 12.65 -21.10
N ALA A 36 28.14 12.88 -20.63
CA ALA A 36 28.50 12.70 -19.22
C ALA A 36 27.69 13.61 -18.29
N LEU A 37 27.43 14.86 -18.70
CA LEU A 37 26.61 15.81 -17.94
C LEU A 37 25.17 15.30 -17.79
N LEU A 38 24.56 14.81 -18.87
CA LEU A 38 23.19 14.27 -18.88
C LEU A 38 23.07 12.93 -18.14
N GLN A 39 24.15 12.15 -18.08
CA GLN A 39 24.21 10.88 -17.34
C GLN A 39 24.62 11.07 -15.86
N SER A 40 24.95 12.29 -15.44
CA SER A 40 25.32 12.56 -14.07
C SER A 40 24.18 12.23 -13.10
N PRO A 41 24.43 11.58 -11.95
CA PRO A 41 23.42 11.37 -10.92
C PRO A 41 22.77 12.68 -10.45
N GLN A 42 23.52 13.78 -10.46
CA GLN A 42 23.05 15.13 -10.10
C GLN A 42 22.07 15.71 -11.15
N PHE A 43 22.08 15.18 -12.37
CA PHE A 43 21.12 15.51 -13.42
C PHE A 43 19.90 14.57 -13.38
N LEU A 44 20.13 13.26 -13.31
CA LEU A 44 19.09 12.23 -13.39
C LEU A 44 18.23 12.13 -12.13
N TYR A 45 18.82 12.26 -10.95
CA TYR A 45 18.12 12.07 -9.67
C TYR A 45 17.83 13.40 -8.96
N ARG A 46 16.76 13.40 -8.15
CA ARG A 46 16.45 14.48 -7.21
C ARG A 46 17.13 14.15 -5.88
N LEU A 47 18.41 14.53 -5.77
CA LEU A 47 19.20 14.32 -4.56
C LEU A 47 19.08 15.56 -3.69
N ASP A 48 18.58 15.38 -2.46
CA ASP A 48 18.69 16.41 -1.42
C ASP A 48 20.14 16.39 -0.93
N ARG A 49 20.96 17.34 -1.40
CA ARG A 49 22.36 17.43 -0.95
C ARG A 49 22.40 17.86 0.51
N LEU A 50 23.36 17.29 1.23
CA LEU A 50 23.62 17.55 2.64
C LEU A 50 24.06 19.00 2.81
N ALA A 51 23.43 19.70 3.74
CA ALA A 51 23.99 20.94 4.26
C ALA A 51 25.32 20.62 4.99
N PRO A 52 26.34 21.51 4.97
CA PRO A 52 27.66 21.23 5.55
C PRO A 52 27.66 20.91 7.06
N ASP A 53 26.56 21.19 7.75
CA ASP A 53 26.33 21.14 9.19
C ASP A 53 25.45 19.96 9.63
N GLU A 54 25.23 18.96 8.76
CA GLU A 54 24.44 17.77 9.09
C GLU A 54 25.00 17.01 10.32
N VAL A 55 24.12 16.81 11.30
CA VAL A 55 24.36 15.92 12.45
C VAL A 55 23.68 14.58 12.16
N PRO A 56 24.41 13.45 12.17
CA PRO A 56 23.78 12.18 11.89
C PRO A 56 22.68 11.81 12.90
N GLY A 57 21.57 11.26 12.40
CA GLY A 57 20.38 10.98 13.20
C GLY A 57 19.46 12.18 13.45
N GLU A 58 19.85 13.41 13.09
CA GLU A 58 18.98 14.60 13.25
C GLU A 58 18.33 15.00 11.91
N PRO A 59 17.04 15.39 11.93
CA PRO A 59 16.39 15.98 10.76
C PRO A 59 17.14 17.23 10.30
N THR A 60 17.57 17.24 9.05
CA THR A 60 18.34 18.35 8.47
C THR A 60 17.51 19.08 7.43
N ARG A 61 17.51 20.42 7.49
CA ARG A 61 16.80 21.25 6.51
C ARG A 61 17.43 21.07 5.13
N VAL A 62 16.59 20.97 4.10
CA VAL A 62 17.08 20.90 2.72
C VAL A 62 17.65 22.24 2.25
N GLU A 63 18.69 22.19 1.43
CA GLU A 63 19.28 23.39 0.82
C GLU A 63 18.26 24.13 -0.08
N PRO A 64 18.40 25.45 -0.31
CA PRO A 64 17.41 26.24 -1.05
C PRO A 64 17.13 25.73 -2.48
N TYR A 65 18.14 25.26 -3.20
CA TYR A 65 17.95 24.67 -4.54
C TYR A 65 17.22 23.32 -4.51
N ALA A 66 17.40 22.55 -3.43
CA ALA A 66 16.64 21.32 -3.20
C ALA A 66 15.18 21.66 -2.87
N MET A 67 14.93 22.67 -2.04
CA MET A 67 13.59 23.20 -1.78
C MET A 67 12.89 23.65 -3.06
N ALA A 68 13.54 24.47 -3.90
CA ALA A 68 13.03 24.87 -5.21
C ALA A 68 12.69 23.66 -6.10
N THR A 69 13.54 22.63 -6.09
CA THR A 69 13.29 21.39 -6.82
C THR A 69 12.08 20.63 -6.27
N ARG A 70 11.98 20.48 -4.93
CA ARG A 70 10.84 19.80 -4.28
C ARG A 70 9.52 20.52 -4.64
N LEU A 71 9.48 21.85 -4.50
CA LEU A 71 8.32 22.67 -4.87
C LEU A 71 7.93 22.50 -6.34
N ALA A 72 8.89 22.59 -7.28
CA ALA A 72 8.60 22.49 -8.70
C ALA A 72 8.03 21.14 -9.12
N TYR A 73 8.58 20.04 -8.60
CA TYR A 73 8.05 18.72 -8.93
C TYR A 73 6.73 18.41 -8.24
N PHE A 74 6.51 18.94 -7.05
CA PHE A 74 5.24 18.77 -6.34
C PHE A 74 4.12 19.61 -6.99
N LEU A 75 4.36 20.90 -7.17
CA LEU A 75 3.32 21.86 -7.56
C LEU A 75 3.23 22.09 -9.07
N TRP A 76 4.28 21.81 -9.85
CA TRP A 76 4.26 21.96 -11.33
C TRP A 76 4.56 20.66 -12.09
N GLY A 77 4.97 19.59 -11.41
CA GLY A 77 5.31 18.32 -12.05
C GLY A 77 6.50 18.41 -13.02
N THR A 78 7.38 19.40 -12.88
CA THR A 78 8.52 19.63 -13.78
C THR A 78 9.70 20.30 -13.06
N THR A 79 10.79 20.56 -13.77
CA THR A 79 11.98 21.25 -13.24
C THR A 79 11.64 22.68 -12.78
N PRO A 80 12.32 23.22 -11.75
CA PRO A 80 12.20 24.65 -11.41
C PRO A 80 12.60 25.51 -12.61
N ASP A 81 11.93 26.65 -12.76
CA ASP A 81 12.29 27.68 -13.72
C ASP A 81 13.36 28.63 -13.17
N ASP A 82 13.86 29.52 -14.02
CA ASP A 82 14.93 30.45 -13.65
C ASP A 82 14.53 31.36 -12.48
N ALA A 83 13.26 31.75 -12.37
CA ALA A 83 12.78 32.60 -11.28
C ALA A 83 12.80 31.86 -9.94
N LEU A 84 12.39 30.59 -9.90
CA LEU A 84 12.44 29.78 -8.68
C LEU A 84 13.89 29.41 -8.30
N LEU A 85 14.78 29.24 -9.29
CA LEU A 85 16.22 29.06 -9.06
C LEU A 85 16.89 30.34 -8.55
N ASP A 86 16.49 31.51 -9.05
CA ASP A 86 16.94 32.81 -8.55
C ASP A 86 16.45 33.05 -7.11
N ALA A 87 15.21 32.70 -6.80
CA ALA A 87 14.69 32.76 -5.43
C ALA A 87 15.50 31.86 -4.47
N ALA A 88 15.87 30.64 -4.91
CA ALA A 88 16.76 29.78 -4.15
C ALA A 88 18.16 30.40 -3.96
N ARG A 89 18.73 31.02 -5.00
CA ARG A 89 20.03 31.71 -4.94
C ARG A 89 20.02 32.85 -3.92
N ASP A 90 18.93 33.62 -3.91
CA ASP A 90 18.83 34.89 -3.19
C ASP A 90 18.30 34.71 -1.74
N GLY A 91 18.24 33.47 -1.23
CA GLY A 91 17.79 33.15 0.14
C GLY A 91 16.30 33.36 0.37
N GLN A 92 15.50 33.30 -0.70
CA GLN A 92 14.06 33.54 -0.67
C GLN A 92 13.23 32.27 -0.50
N LEU A 93 13.85 31.16 -0.05
CA LEU A 93 13.21 29.88 0.26
C LEU A 93 13.69 29.29 1.61
N ASP A 94 14.29 30.14 2.45
CA ASP A 94 15.00 29.73 3.68
C ASP A 94 14.08 29.62 4.91
N THR A 95 12.86 30.14 4.82
CA THR A 95 11.89 30.14 5.92
C THR A 95 10.53 29.59 5.47
N PRO A 96 9.72 29.05 6.39
CA PRO A 96 8.37 28.57 6.04
C PRO A 96 7.51 29.64 5.37
N ALA A 97 7.56 30.90 5.83
CA ALA A 97 6.80 32.00 5.23
C ALA A 97 7.21 32.33 3.79
N GLN A 98 8.49 32.20 3.47
CA GLN A 98 9.01 32.35 2.12
C GLN A 98 8.57 31.21 1.20
N VAL A 99 8.65 29.96 1.70
CA VAL A 99 8.18 28.77 0.98
C VAL A 99 6.67 28.85 0.73
N GLU A 100 5.90 29.32 1.71
CA GLU A 100 4.46 29.54 1.59
C GLU A 100 4.13 30.52 0.46
N ALA A 101 4.82 31.68 0.43
CA ALA A 101 4.62 32.69 -0.60
C ALA A 101 4.94 32.15 -2.00
N ALA A 102 6.03 31.38 -2.13
CA ALA A 102 6.39 30.73 -3.37
C ALA A 102 5.32 29.69 -3.78
N ALA A 103 4.92 28.79 -2.87
CA ALA A 103 3.92 27.76 -3.14
C ALA A 103 2.58 28.35 -3.60
N ARG A 104 2.12 29.44 -2.97
CA ARG A 104 0.91 30.16 -3.38
C ARG A 104 1.01 30.73 -4.79
N ALA A 105 2.11 31.42 -5.09
CA ALA A 105 2.35 31.94 -6.44
C ALA A 105 2.43 30.83 -7.50
N MET A 106 3.02 29.68 -7.14
CA MET A 106 3.11 28.51 -8.02
C MET A 106 1.74 27.88 -8.29
N LEU A 107 0.82 27.87 -7.32
CA LEU A 107 -0.56 27.36 -7.49
C LEU A 107 -1.42 28.23 -8.42
N ASP A 108 -1.06 29.51 -8.61
CA ASP A 108 -1.72 30.39 -9.58
C ASP A 108 -1.19 30.19 -11.02
N ASP A 109 -0.05 29.50 -11.19
CA ASP A 109 0.53 29.21 -12.49
C ASP A 109 -0.25 28.07 -13.21
N PRO A 110 -0.48 28.15 -14.53
CA PRO A 110 -1.16 27.10 -15.28
C PRO A 110 -0.55 25.71 -15.14
N ARG A 111 0.76 25.59 -14.86
CA ARG A 111 1.43 24.31 -14.60
C ARG A 111 0.88 23.57 -13.38
N ALA A 112 0.28 24.27 -12.42
CA ALA A 112 -0.32 23.65 -11.24
C ALA A 112 -1.51 22.75 -11.59
N ARG A 113 -2.28 23.10 -12.64
CA ARG A 113 -3.36 22.24 -13.16
C ARG A 113 -2.83 20.86 -13.56
N GLU A 114 -1.72 20.84 -14.27
CA GLU A 114 -1.12 19.59 -14.74
C GLU A 114 -0.60 18.73 -13.58
N ALA A 115 0.04 19.34 -12.57
CA ALA A 115 0.49 18.63 -11.38
C ALA A 115 -0.68 18.02 -10.60
N VAL A 116 -1.77 18.78 -10.42
CA VAL A 116 -2.98 18.29 -9.73
C VAL A 116 -3.64 17.16 -10.50
N ARG A 117 -3.75 17.27 -11.83
CA ARG A 117 -4.25 16.16 -12.67
C ARG A 117 -3.38 14.93 -12.54
N ARG A 118 -2.05 15.08 -12.59
CA ARG A 118 -1.11 13.96 -12.45
C ARG A 118 -1.27 13.22 -11.13
N PHE A 119 -1.45 13.94 -10.02
CA PHE A 119 -1.77 13.31 -8.73
C PHE A 119 -3.03 12.44 -8.85
N HIS A 120 -4.12 12.97 -9.39
CA HIS A 120 -5.37 12.22 -9.52
C HIS A 120 -5.25 11.05 -10.51
N HIS A 121 -4.47 11.18 -11.58
CA HIS A 121 -4.17 10.05 -12.47
C HIS A 121 -3.52 8.89 -11.72
N GLN A 122 -2.51 9.16 -10.88
CA GLN A 122 -1.82 8.14 -10.09
C GLN A 122 -2.71 7.59 -8.96
N TRP A 123 -3.33 8.48 -8.18
CA TRP A 123 -4.15 8.10 -7.03
C TRP A 123 -5.36 7.24 -7.44
N LEU A 124 -5.97 7.54 -8.57
CA LEU A 124 -7.15 6.84 -9.08
C LEU A 124 -6.79 5.70 -10.05
N GLY A 125 -5.51 5.53 -10.40
CA GLY A 125 -5.04 4.52 -11.34
C GLY A 125 -5.61 4.67 -12.76
N LEU A 126 -5.73 5.92 -13.23
CA LEU A 126 -6.35 6.24 -14.53
C LEU A 126 -5.48 5.86 -15.74
N ASP A 127 -4.20 5.53 -15.55
CA ASP A 127 -3.35 4.99 -16.62
C ASP A 127 -3.94 3.69 -17.20
N GLN A 128 -4.66 2.92 -16.38
CA GLN A 128 -5.35 1.71 -16.83
C GLN A 128 -6.55 1.98 -17.75
N LEU A 129 -6.93 3.25 -17.98
CA LEU A 129 -7.86 3.58 -19.04
C LEU A 129 -7.28 3.28 -20.42
N ASP A 130 -5.95 3.28 -20.58
CA ASP A 130 -5.31 3.00 -21.87
C ASP A 130 -5.58 1.56 -22.34
N ASP A 131 -5.82 0.64 -21.42
CA ASP A 131 -6.14 -0.77 -21.69
C ASP A 131 -7.63 -1.11 -21.48
N LEU A 132 -8.49 -0.10 -21.26
CA LEU A 132 -9.90 -0.30 -20.94
C LEU A 132 -10.66 -0.99 -22.08
N VAL A 133 -11.20 -2.19 -21.87
CA VAL A 133 -12.07 -2.88 -22.83
C VAL A 133 -13.47 -2.94 -22.26
N LYS A 134 -14.51 -2.63 -23.07
CA LYS A 134 -15.93 -2.82 -22.76
C LYS A 134 -16.65 -3.49 -23.93
N ASP A 135 -17.38 -4.57 -23.66
CA ASP A 135 -17.91 -5.45 -24.72
C ASP A 135 -19.07 -4.82 -25.50
N ASP A 136 -19.79 -3.88 -24.89
CA ASP A 136 -20.93 -3.18 -25.45
C ASP A 136 -20.59 -1.81 -26.06
N VAL A 137 -19.31 -1.40 -26.04
CA VAL A 137 -18.85 -0.11 -26.57
C VAL A 137 -18.11 -0.32 -27.88
N ALA A 138 -18.69 0.17 -28.98
CA ALA A 138 -18.14 -0.04 -30.32
C ALA A 138 -16.83 0.74 -30.55
N ASP A 139 -16.77 2.02 -30.15
CA ASP A 139 -15.58 2.87 -30.28
C ASP A 139 -14.95 3.15 -28.91
N ILE A 140 -14.38 2.10 -28.32
CA ILE A 140 -13.75 2.20 -27.01
C ILE A 140 -12.57 3.18 -27.00
N ALA A 141 -11.90 3.39 -28.14
CA ALA A 141 -10.77 4.32 -28.22
C ALA A 141 -11.22 5.77 -28.03
N ALA A 142 -12.30 6.20 -28.70
CA ALA A 142 -12.88 7.51 -28.50
C ALA A 142 -13.39 7.67 -27.05
N VAL A 143 -14.06 6.65 -26.52
CA VAL A 143 -14.56 6.67 -25.14
C VAL A 143 -13.44 6.81 -24.11
N ARG A 144 -12.30 6.15 -24.26
CA ARG A 144 -11.13 6.31 -23.36
C ARG A 144 -10.67 7.77 -23.30
N VAL A 145 -10.57 8.44 -24.44
CA VAL A 145 -10.20 9.87 -24.51
C VAL A 145 -11.26 10.74 -23.83
N GLY A 146 -12.54 10.45 -24.08
CA GLY A 146 -13.66 11.16 -23.47
C GLY A 146 -13.68 11.02 -21.94
N LEU A 147 -13.56 9.79 -21.42
CA LEU A 147 -13.51 9.52 -19.98
C LEU A 147 -12.36 10.26 -19.30
N ARG A 148 -11.16 10.22 -19.88
CA ARG A 148 -9.99 10.94 -19.38
C ARG A 148 -10.23 12.46 -19.35
N THR A 149 -10.76 13.01 -20.43
CA THR A 149 -11.07 14.45 -20.51
C THR A 149 -12.14 14.84 -19.49
N SER A 150 -13.21 14.04 -19.35
CA SER A 150 -14.29 14.25 -18.37
C SER A 150 -13.75 14.38 -16.95
N ILE A 151 -12.93 13.42 -16.50
CA ILE A 151 -12.44 13.44 -15.12
C ILE A 151 -11.40 14.54 -14.88
N GLU A 152 -10.58 14.89 -15.87
CA GLU A 152 -9.66 16.04 -15.77
C GLU A 152 -10.43 17.37 -15.65
N ARG A 153 -11.54 17.53 -16.37
CA ARG A 153 -12.41 18.71 -16.25
C ARG A 153 -13.10 18.77 -14.89
N PHE A 154 -13.56 17.62 -14.37
CA PHE A 154 -14.10 17.51 -13.02
C PHE A 154 -13.06 17.91 -11.96
N VAL A 155 -11.84 17.36 -12.03
CA VAL A 155 -10.75 17.71 -11.10
C VAL A 155 -10.43 19.21 -11.16
N ASP A 156 -10.33 19.79 -12.35
CA ASP A 156 -10.13 21.24 -12.52
C ASP A 156 -11.27 22.07 -11.91
N HIS A 157 -12.52 21.62 -12.04
CA HIS A 157 -13.69 22.29 -11.51
C HIS A 157 -13.71 22.26 -9.98
N VAL A 158 -13.59 21.07 -9.39
CA VAL A 158 -13.55 20.90 -7.94
C VAL A 158 -12.39 21.69 -7.34
N PHE A 159 -11.20 21.59 -7.91
CA PHE A 159 -10.01 22.16 -7.27
C PHE A 159 -9.94 23.69 -7.44
N TRP A 160 -10.35 24.24 -8.59
CA TRP A 160 -10.22 25.66 -8.88
C TRP A 160 -11.50 26.50 -8.77
N GLN A 161 -12.67 25.89 -8.80
CA GLN A 161 -13.96 26.61 -8.70
C GLN A 161 -14.63 26.37 -7.35
N GLU A 162 -14.79 25.11 -6.93
CA GLU A 162 -15.45 24.77 -5.66
C GLU A 162 -14.49 24.86 -4.47
N GLY A 163 -13.27 24.36 -4.64
CA GLY A 163 -12.11 24.54 -3.75
C GLY A 163 -12.10 23.69 -2.48
N THR A 164 -13.13 22.87 -2.22
CA THR A 164 -13.28 22.16 -0.94
C THR A 164 -13.18 20.65 -1.08
N PHE A 165 -12.76 20.01 0.02
CA PHE A 165 -12.75 18.56 0.17
C PHE A 165 -14.15 17.94 0.06
N ALA A 166 -15.17 18.60 0.59
CA ALA A 166 -16.55 18.15 0.48
C ALA A 166 -16.96 18.02 -1.00
N ALA A 167 -16.70 19.06 -1.80
CA ALA A 167 -17.00 19.08 -3.24
C ALA A 167 -16.29 17.97 -4.03
N LEU A 168 -15.08 17.57 -3.62
CA LEU A 168 -14.38 16.43 -4.22
C LEU A 168 -15.20 15.14 -4.12
N LEU A 169 -16.02 15.00 -3.07
CA LEU A 169 -16.82 13.80 -2.84
C LEU A 169 -18.32 13.99 -3.19
N ASP A 170 -18.91 15.17 -3.01
CA ASP A 170 -20.36 15.35 -3.17
C ASP A 170 -20.81 16.18 -4.39
N SER A 171 -19.89 16.77 -5.17
CA SER A 171 -20.27 17.60 -6.32
C SER A 171 -21.09 16.82 -7.37
N PRO A 172 -22.28 17.28 -7.79
CA PRO A 172 -23.18 16.52 -8.66
C PRO A 172 -22.82 16.63 -10.15
N VAL A 173 -21.66 17.18 -10.49
CA VAL A 173 -21.30 17.52 -11.87
C VAL A 173 -20.53 16.39 -12.56
N VAL A 174 -20.84 16.20 -13.83
CA VAL A 174 -20.03 15.40 -14.77
C VAL A 174 -19.80 16.23 -16.04
N PHE A 175 -18.61 16.12 -16.62
CA PHE A 175 -18.26 16.85 -17.84
C PHE A 175 -18.38 15.95 -19.05
N VAL A 176 -19.26 16.28 -19.99
CA VAL A 176 -19.48 15.46 -21.20
C VAL A 176 -19.57 16.34 -22.44
N ASP A 177 -19.07 15.81 -23.55
CA ASP A 177 -19.33 16.31 -24.90
C ASP A 177 -20.41 15.45 -25.58
N ALA A 178 -20.68 15.68 -26.87
CA ALA A 178 -21.69 14.92 -27.61
C ALA A 178 -21.41 13.41 -27.65
N ASP A 179 -20.15 13.01 -27.83
CA ASP A 179 -19.77 11.62 -28.08
C ASP A 179 -19.80 10.82 -26.76
N LEU A 180 -19.16 11.32 -25.70
CA LEU A 180 -19.25 10.68 -24.38
C LEU A 180 -20.67 10.77 -23.80
N GLY A 181 -21.36 11.89 -24.04
CA GLY A 181 -22.74 12.07 -23.61
C GLY A 181 -23.68 11.03 -24.21
N ALA A 182 -23.54 10.74 -25.52
CA ALA A 182 -24.32 9.69 -26.18
C ALA A 182 -24.07 8.30 -25.57
N GLU A 183 -22.82 7.98 -25.23
CA GLU A 183 -22.48 6.74 -24.55
C GLU A 183 -23.05 6.67 -23.13
N LEU A 184 -23.06 7.78 -22.38
CA LEU A 184 -23.52 7.81 -21.00
C LEU A 184 -25.03 8.03 -20.84
N GLY A 185 -25.74 8.38 -21.92
CA GLY A 185 -27.14 8.80 -21.88
C GLY A 185 -27.34 10.19 -21.28
N ILE A 186 -26.34 11.07 -21.40
CA ILE A 186 -26.33 12.43 -20.83
C ILE A 186 -26.24 13.43 -22.00
N GLU A 187 -27.11 14.44 -22.01
CA GLU A 187 -27.03 15.52 -23.00
C GLU A 187 -25.78 16.38 -22.73
N GLY A 188 -24.80 16.30 -23.61
CA GLY A 188 -23.53 17.05 -23.53
C GLY A 188 -23.45 18.22 -24.50
N GLY A 189 -22.26 18.80 -24.59
CA GLY A 189 -21.94 19.88 -25.53
C GLY A 189 -21.79 19.39 -26.97
N ALA A 190 -21.19 20.21 -27.84
CA ALA A 190 -20.80 19.77 -29.18
C ALA A 190 -19.64 18.76 -29.12
N PRO A 191 -19.35 17.98 -30.19
CA PRO A 191 -18.20 17.07 -30.21
C PRO A 191 -16.89 17.80 -29.84
N GLY A 192 -16.18 17.30 -28.82
CA GLY A 192 -14.96 17.90 -28.27
C GLY A 192 -15.17 19.08 -27.32
N ASP A 193 -16.40 19.59 -27.16
CA ASP A 193 -16.75 20.69 -26.25
C ASP A 193 -17.42 20.14 -24.98
N PHE A 194 -16.58 19.84 -23.98
CA PHE A 194 -17.01 19.29 -22.70
C PHE A 194 -17.65 20.35 -21.82
N VAL A 195 -18.94 20.17 -21.52
CA VAL A 195 -19.71 21.04 -20.62
C VAL A 195 -20.04 20.31 -19.33
N GLY A 196 -20.09 21.05 -18.22
CA GLY A 196 -20.50 20.50 -16.92
C GLY A 196 -22.02 20.36 -16.87
N VAL A 197 -22.50 19.14 -16.55
CA VAL A 197 -23.91 18.81 -16.39
C VAL A 197 -24.14 18.39 -14.95
N GLU A 198 -25.03 19.09 -14.25
CA GLU A 198 -25.42 18.74 -12.88
C GLU A 198 -26.51 17.67 -12.88
N LEU A 199 -26.26 16.56 -12.17
CA LEU A 199 -27.16 15.41 -12.07
C LEU A 199 -27.35 15.01 -10.60
N PRO A 200 -28.00 15.86 -9.77
CA PRO A 200 -28.15 15.63 -8.34
C PRO A 200 -28.97 14.36 -8.07
N GLY A 201 -28.54 13.58 -7.09
CA GLY A 201 -29.17 12.29 -6.75
C GLY A 201 -28.70 11.12 -7.64
N GLU A 202 -28.05 11.40 -8.77
CA GLU A 202 -27.33 10.40 -9.56
C GLU A 202 -25.83 10.52 -9.28
N ARG A 203 -25.23 11.66 -9.63
CA ARG A 203 -23.80 11.93 -9.49
C ARG A 203 -23.49 12.55 -8.12
N ALA A 204 -22.36 12.14 -7.57
CA ALA A 204 -21.71 12.66 -6.37
C ALA A 204 -20.19 12.48 -6.46
N GLY A 205 -19.52 13.61 -6.64
CA GLY A 205 -18.08 13.82 -6.70
C GLY A 205 -17.30 12.74 -7.43
N LEU A 206 -16.13 12.43 -6.89
CA LEU A 206 -15.16 11.53 -7.47
C LEU A 206 -15.68 10.11 -7.68
N LEU A 207 -16.49 9.60 -6.74
CA LEU A 207 -16.95 8.21 -6.71
C LEU A 207 -17.91 7.85 -7.84
N THR A 208 -18.56 8.85 -8.43
CA THR A 208 -19.52 8.65 -9.53
C THR A 208 -18.98 9.10 -10.89
N GLN A 209 -17.69 9.46 -10.98
CA GLN A 209 -17.10 9.84 -12.25
C GLN A 209 -16.99 8.62 -13.18
N PRO A 210 -17.46 8.72 -14.44
CA PRO A 210 -17.47 7.59 -15.38
C PRO A 210 -16.11 6.92 -15.56
N ALA A 211 -15.02 7.70 -15.59
CA ALA A 211 -13.66 7.18 -15.73
C ALA A 211 -13.29 6.20 -14.60
N LEU A 212 -13.60 6.58 -13.35
CA LEU A 212 -13.34 5.75 -12.19
C LEU A 212 -14.25 4.52 -12.17
N LEU A 213 -15.55 4.70 -12.44
CA LEU A 213 -16.52 3.61 -12.49
C LEU A 213 -16.15 2.55 -13.55
N ALA A 214 -15.72 3.00 -14.74
CA ALA A 214 -15.31 2.13 -15.83
C ALA A 214 -14.06 1.34 -15.49
N ARG A 215 -13.07 2.00 -14.88
CA ARG A 215 -11.81 1.41 -14.41
C ARG A 215 -12.04 0.38 -13.29
N LEU A 216 -13.02 0.60 -12.43
CA LEU A 216 -13.34 -0.30 -11.32
C LEU A 216 -14.35 -1.40 -11.72
N ALA A 217 -14.51 -1.69 -13.01
CA ALA A 217 -15.41 -2.72 -13.53
C ALA A 217 -14.67 -3.71 -14.46
N HIS A 218 -15.35 -4.78 -14.86
CA HIS A 218 -14.92 -5.70 -15.91
C HIS A 218 -15.38 -5.20 -17.29
N ALA A 219 -15.11 -5.95 -18.36
CA ALA A 219 -15.48 -5.55 -19.72
C ALA A 219 -17.00 -5.65 -19.96
N ASP A 220 -17.65 -6.62 -19.33
CA ASP A 220 -19.05 -7.02 -19.54
C ASP A 220 -19.93 -6.84 -18.29
N GLN A 221 -19.34 -6.51 -17.14
CA GLN A 221 -20.06 -6.40 -15.87
C GLN A 221 -19.41 -5.45 -14.85
N THR A 222 -20.21 -4.97 -13.90
CA THR A 222 -19.75 -4.20 -12.74
C THR A 222 -18.88 -5.06 -11.80
N SER A 223 -18.17 -4.41 -10.88
CA SER A 223 -17.42 -5.10 -9.83
C SER A 223 -17.60 -4.38 -8.49
N PRO A 224 -18.59 -4.77 -7.67
CA PRO A 224 -18.76 -4.20 -6.33
C PRO A 224 -17.50 -4.40 -5.48
N ILE A 225 -16.75 -5.48 -5.71
CA ILE A 225 -15.49 -5.76 -5.00
C ILE A 225 -14.45 -4.67 -5.25
N ARG A 226 -14.14 -4.37 -6.53
CA ARG A 226 -13.16 -3.34 -6.88
C ARG A 226 -13.58 -1.95 -6.37
N ARG A 227 -14.89 -1.65 -6.44
CA ARG A 227 -15.46 -0.39 -5.94
C ARG A 227 -15.36 -0.26 -4.42
N GLY A 228 -15.67 -1.33 -3.68
CA GLY A 228 -15.54 -1.38 -2.22
C GLY A 228 -14.09 -1.31 -1.73
N ILE A 229 -13.17 -2.04 -2.40
CA ILE A 229 -11.73 -1.97 -2.12
C ILE A 229 -11.22 -0.55 -2.35
N PHE A 230 -11.61 0.11 -3.44
CA PHE A 230 -11.21 1.48 -3.72
C PHE A 230 -11.60 2.43 -2.58
N VAL A 231 -12.87 2.40 -2.13
CA VAL A 231 -13.30 3.25 -1.01
C VAL A 231 -12.48 2.94 0.25
N ARG A 232 -12.26 1.66 0.57
CA ARG A 232 -11.51 1.27 1.77
C ARG A 232 -10.05 1.73 1.72
N GLU A 233 -9.34 1.43 0.64
CA GLU A 233 -7.89 1.65 0.60
C GLU A 233 -7.55 3.09 0.24
N MET A 234 -8.27 3.68 -0.70
CA MET A 234 -7.95 5.01 -1.24
C MET A 234 -8.62 6.15 -0.49
N LEU A 235 -9.78 5.93 0.15
CA LEU A 235 -10.49 6.97 0.91
C LEU A 235 -10.47 6.73 2.43
N LEU A 236 -10.39 5.49 2.91
CA LEU A 236 -10.31 5.21 4.36
C LEU A 236 -8.90 4.89 4.84
N CYS A 237 -7.92 4.70 3.93
CA CYS A 237 -6.54 4.32 4.25
C CYS A 237 -6.49 3.06 5.14
N GLN A 238 -7.37 2.10 4.84
CA GLN A 238 -7.50 0.83 5.53
C GLN A 238 -7.10 -0.30 4.58
N PRO A 239 -5.80 -0.60 4.42
CA PRO A 239 -5.35 -1.65 3.51
C PRO A 239 -6.00 -2.98 3.88
N LEU A 240 -6.50 -3.70 2.88
CA LEU A 240 -7.06 -5.03 3.09
C LEU A 240 -5.94 -6.07 3.04
N PRO A 241 -5.98 -7.12 3.89
CA PRO A 241 -5.05 -8.22 3.74
C PRO A 241 -5.26 -8.88 2.36
N PRO A 242 -4.19 -9.39 1.73
CA PRO A 242 -4.35 -10.15 0.50
C PRO A 242 -5.28 -11.35 0.74
N PRO A 243 -6.06 -11.76 -0.26
CA PRO A 243 -6.92 -12.93 -0.13
C PRO A 243 -6.08 -14.21 0.11
N PRO A 244 -6.67 -15.26 0.72
CA PRO A 244 -5.98 -16.53 0.92
C PRO A 244 -5.51 -17.15 -0.41
N ASN A 245 -4.26 -17.65 -0.44
CA ASN A 245 -3.62 -18.19 -1.64
C ASN A 245 -4.27 -19.49 -2.17
N ASP A 246 -5.13 -20.14 -1.39
CA ASP A 246 -5.81 -21.40 -1.70
C ASP A 246 -7.21 -21.22 -2.32
N VAL A 247 -7.66 -19.97 -2.52
CA VAL A 247 -8.97 -19.65 -3.09
C VAL A 247 -8.81 -19.14 -4.52
N VAL A 248 -9.44 -19.80 -5.49
CA VAL A 248 -9.57 -19.28 -6.85
C VAL A 248 -10.61 -18.17 -6.86
N ILE A 249 -10.16 -16.93 -7.10
CA ILE A 249 -11.00 -15.74 -7.10
C ILE A 249 -11.42 -15.46 -8.54
N GLU A 250 -12.48 -16.11 -8.98
CA GLU A 250 -13.14 -15.77 -10.23
C GLU A 250 -14.44 -15.03 -9.94
N PRO A 251 -14.71 -13.90 -10.63
CA PRO A 251 -15.99 -13.23 -10.47
C PRO A 251 -17.10 -14.18 -10.94
N PRO A 252 -18.27 -14.18 -10.28
CA PRO A 252 -19.39 -14.97 -10.76
C PRO A 252 -19.72 -14.57 -12.19
N SER A 253 -20.00 -15.56 -13.04
CA SER A 253 -20.38 -15.32 -14.43
C SER A 253 -21.64 -14.43 -14.50
N PRO A 254 -21.79 -13.62 -15.56
CA PRO A 254 -23.03 -12.91 -15.84
C PRO A 254 -24.24 -13.85 -15.84
N ASP A 255 -25.33 -13.47 -15.15
CA ASP A 255 -26.62 -14.17 -15.18
C ASP A 255 -27.70 -13.18 -15.64
N PRO A 256 -28.38 -13.42 -16.78
CA PRO A 256 -29.39 -12.51 -17.31
C PRO A 256 -30.70 -12.50 -16.49
N ASN A 257 -30.83 -13.30 -15.43
CA ASN A 257 -32.03 -13.36 -14.58
C ASN A 257 -31.77 -12.90 -13.14
N ALA A 258 -30.57 -12.38 -12.84
CA ALA A 258 -30.21 -11.91 -11.51
C ALA A 258 -29.51 -10.55 -11.60
N THR A 259 -29.64 -9.76 -10.54
CA THR A 259 -28.83 -8.57 -10.33
C THR A 259 -27.42 -8.94 -9.88
N THR A 260 -26.46 -8.04 -10.07
CA THR A 260 -25.08 -8.22 -9.62
C THR A 260 -25.01 -8.40 -8.11
N ARG A 261 -25.83 -7.68 -7.33
CA ARG A 261 -25.96 -7.92 -5.89
C ARG A 261 -26.36 -9.37 -5.60
N GLU A 262 -27.41 -9.89 -6.24
CA GLU A 262 -27.85 -11.27 -6.03
C GLU A 262 -26.78 -12.30 -6.41
N ARG A 263 -26.06 -12.08 -7.52
CA ARG A 263 -24.97 -12.97 -7.96
C ARG A 263 -23.81 -12.99 -6.98
N PHE A 264 -23.34 -11.82 -6.56
CA PHE A 264 -22.21 -11.70 -5.63
C PHE A 264 -22.60 -12.13 -4.21
N ALA A 265 -23.83 -11.88 -3.74
CA ALA A 265 -24.28 -12.33 -2.42
C ALA A 265 -24.25 -13.85 -2.28
N GLN A 266 -24.58 -14.60 -3.35
CA GLN A 266 -24.47 -16.06 -3.37
C GLN A 266 -23.00 -16.52 -3.25
N HIS A 267 -22.07 -15.81 -3.88
CA HIS A 267 -20.64 -16.09 -3.82
C HIS A 267 -20.06 -15.79 -2.43
N THR A 268 -20.42 -14.64 -1.86
CA THR A 268 -19.96 -14.15 -0.56
C THR A 268 -20.47 -14.96 0.63
N ALA A 269 -21.59 -15.67 0.48
CA ALA A 269 -22.13 -16.58 1.50
C ALA A 269 -21.22 -17.79 1.80
N GLN A 270 -20.18 -18.04 0.97
CA GLN A 270 -19.21 -19.11 1.20
C GLN A 270 -18.27 -18.77 2.37
N ARG A 271 -18.01 -19.76 3.23
CA ARG A 271 -17.24 -19.59 4.49
C ARG A 271 -15.84 -19.02 4.28
N ALA A 272 -15.19 -19.35 3.16
CA ALA A 272 -13.84 -18.86 2.83
C ALA A 272 -13.80 -17.37 2.43
N CYS A 273 -14.90 -16.84 1.90
CA CYS A 273 -14.97 -15.48 1.34
C CYS A 273 -15.60 -14.47 2.31
N ALA A 274 -16.46 -14.94 3.23
CA ALA A 274 -17.26 -14.07 4.09
C ALA A 274 -16.44 -13.10 4.97
N GLY A 275 -15.25 -13.50 5.44
CA GLY A 275 -14.43 -12.69 6.36
C GLY A 275 -13.98 -11.34 5.78
N CYS A 276 -13.49 -11.33 4.54
CA CYS A 276 -13.08 -10.10 3.87
C CYS A 276 -14.27 -9.36 3.24
N HIS A 277 -15.19 -10.10 2.61
CA HIS A 277 -16.32 -9.52 1.89
C HIS A 277 -17.32 -8.79 2.79
N GLN A 278 -17.45 -9.16 4.07
CA GLN A 278 -18.26 -8.41 5.05
C GLN A 278 -17.94 -6.92 5.08
N GLN A 279 -16.68 -6.57 4.84
CA GLN A 279 -16.25 -5.19 4.87
C GLN A 279 -16.29 -4.58 3.44
N ILE A 280 -16.20 -5.37 2.38
CA ILE A 280 -16.03 -4.88 0.99
C ILE A 280 -17.38 -4.70 0.29
N ASP A 281 -18.18 -5.76 0.27
CA ASP A 281 -19.37 -5.84 -0.57
C ASP A 281 -20.43 -4.81 -0.21
N PRO A 282 -20.73 -4.55 1.08
CA PRO A 282 -21.74 -3.55 1.43
C PRO A 282 -21.37 -2.13 0.97
N LEU A 283 -20.07 -1.80 0.87
CA LEU A 283 -19.63 -0.55 0.26
C LEU A 283 -19.83 -0.58 -1.26
N GLY A 284 -19.39 -1.68 -1.89
CA GLY A 284 -19.45 -1.87 -3.33
C GLY A 284 -20.86 -1.87 -3.91
N PHE A 285 -21.82 -2.50 -3.23
CA PHE A 285 -23.19 -2.59 -3.71
C PHE A 285 -23.91 -1.23 -3.79
N GLY A 286 -23.43 -0.22 -3.05
CA GLY A 286 -23.90 1.15 -3.16
C GLY A 286 -23.75 1.76 -4.55
N PHE A 287 -22.83 1.22 -5.36
CA PHE A 287 -22.52 1.71 -6.69
C PHE A 287 -23.34 1.07 -7.80
N GLU A 288 -24.19 0.08 -7.51
CA GLU A 288 -24.81 -0.73 -8.57
C GLU A 288 -25.85 0.02 -9.42
N ALA A 289 -26.26 1.22 -8.99
CA ALA A 289 -26.95 2.19 -9.84
C ALA A 289 -26.08 2.71 -11.02
N PHE A 290 -24.83 2.30 -11.11
CA PHE A 290 -23.95 2.55 -12.24
C PHE A 290 -23.47 1.26 -12.90
N ASP A 291 -23.66 1.15 -14.21
CA ASP A 291 -23.18 0.03 -15.00
C ASP A 291 -21.63 0.00 -15.11
N HIS A 292 -21.10 -0.92 -15.92
CA HIS A 292 -19.67 -1.09 -16.07
C HIS A 292 -18.97 0.04 -16.85
N LEU A 293 -19.68 0.92 -17.55
CA LEU A 293 -19.10 2.13 -18.16
C LEU A 293 -19.32 3.37 -17.27
N GLY A 294 -20.29 3.32 -16.36
CA GLY A 294 -20.68 4.43 -15.50
C GLY A 294 -21.98 5.11 -15.93
N ARG A 295 -22.81 4.44 -16.74
CA ARG A 295 -24.18 4.86 -17.06
C ARG A 295 -25.09 4.65 -15.87
N PHE A 296 -25.94 5.62 -15.58
CA PHE A 296 -26.89 5.51 -14.47
C PHE A 296 -28.04 4.56 -14.85
N ARG A 297 -28.48 3.74 -13.88
CA ARG A 297 -29.54 2.76 -14.04
C ARG A 297 -30.28 2.52 -12.73
N THR A 298 -31.58 2.24 -12.82
CA THR A 298 -32.43 1.85 -11.68
C THR A 298 -32.86 0.38 -11.75
N THR A 299 -32.62 -0.28 -12.89
CA THR A 299 -32.92 -1.68 -13.12
C THR A 299 -31.76 -2.37 -13.82
N GLU A 300 -31.55 -3.65 -13.51
CA GLU A 300 -30.62 -4.55 -14.19
C GLU A 300 -31.39 -5.81 -14.55
N ASN A 301 -31.29 -6.27 -15.80
CA ASN A 301 -32.01 -7.47 -16.26
C ASN A 301 -33.54 -7.43 -16.02
N GLY A 302 -34.13 -6.23 -16.04
CA GLY A 302 -35.55 -6.01 -15.76
C GLY A 302 -35.94 -6.09 -14.27
N LEU A 303 -34.98 -6.29 -13.37
CA LEU A 303 -35.15 -6.32 -11.93
C LEU A 303 -34.74 -4.97 -11.30
N PRO A 304 -35.40 -4.52 -10.22
CA PRO A 304 -34.99 -3.31 -9.51
C PRO A 304 -33.63 -3.50 -8.83
N ILE A 305 -32.80 -2.46 -8.88
CA ILE A 305 -31.49 -2.45 -8.23
C ILE A 305 -31.66 -2.00 -6.78
N ASP A 306 -31.09 -2.76 -5.84
CA ASP A 306 -30.92 -2.36 -4.45
C ASP A 306 -29.54 -1.71 -4.28
N THR A 307 -29.52 -0.43 -3.91
CA THR A 307 -28.32 0.38 -3.64
C THR A 307 -27.99 0.52 -2.16
N SER A 308 -28.71 -0.17 -1.27
CA SER A 308 -28.46 -0.10 0.16
C SER A 308 -27.10 -0.69 0.53
N GLY A 309 -26.29 0.06 1.25
CA GLY A 309 -24.97 -0.34 1.68
C GLY A 309 -24.76 -0.14 3.17
N ASN A 310 -23.58 -0.53 3.64
CA ASN A 310 -23.19 -0.33 5.03
C ASN A 310 -21.69 -0.07 5.13
N VAL A 311 -21.30 0.95 5.89
CA VAL A 311 -19.88 1.15 6.21
C VAL A 311 -19.55 0.31 7.46
N VAL A 312 -18.77 -0.75 7.26
CA VAL A 312 -18.38 -1.71 8.30
C VAL A 312 -16.91 -1.51 8.68
N GLY A 313 -16.63 -1.46 9.98
CA GLY A 313 -15.26 -1.36 10.51
C GLY A 313 -14.48 -0.06 10.19
N PRO A 314 -15.09 1.12 10.01
CA PRO A 314 -14.30 2.34 9.84
C PRO A 314 -13.52 2.65 11.14
N ARG A 315 -12.32 3.24 11.00
CA ARG A 315 -11.51 3.72 12.14
C ARG A 315 -12.29 4.79 12.91
N ASP A 316 -12.92 5.70 12.16
CA ASP A 316 -13.92 6.63 12.68
C ASP A 316 -15.27 5.93 12.82
N ARG A 317 -15.67 5.64 14.07
CA ARG A 317 -16.93 4.96 14.36
C ARG A 317 -18.16 5.78 13.98
N ALA A 318 -18.06 7.10 13.85
CA ALA A 318 -19.20 7.93 13.42
C ALA A 318 -19.56 7.69 11.94
N LEU A 319 -18.60 7.23 11.14
CA LEU A 319 -18.83 6.84 9.76
C LEU A 319 -19.49 5.46 9.62
N ALA A 320 -19.54 4.65 10.68
CA ALA A 320 -20.15 3.31 10.61
C ALA A 320 -21.67 3.41 10.41
N GLY A 321 -22.25 2.48 9.66
CA GLY A 321 -23.71 2.35 9.52
C GLY A 321 -24.23 2.44 8.09
N PRO A 322 -25.55 2.27 7.91
CA PRO A 322 -26.19 2.09 6.62
C PRO A 322 -26.18 3.37 5.78
N PHE A 323 -26.24 3.21 4.47
CA PHE A 323 -26.45 4.29 3.51
C PHE A 323 -27.24 3.76 2.30
N ASP A 324 -27.84 4.63 1.49
CA ASP A 324 -28.48 4.28 0.23
C ASP A 324 -27.82 5.00 -0.95
N GLY A 325 -27.10 4.23 -1.77
CA GLY A 325 -26.44 4.74 -2.97
C GLY A 325 -25.17 5.55 -2.70
N VAL A 326 -24.42 5.79 -3.77
CA VAL A 326 -23.17 6.57 -3.72
C VAL A 326 -23.38 8.01 -3.25
N PRO A 327 -24.46 8.74 -3.61
CA PRO A 327 -24.64 10.11 -3.12
C PRO A 327 -24.72 10.24 -1.60
N GLU A 328 -25.44 9.36 -0.92
CA GLU A 328 -25.48 9.37 0.55
C GLU A 328 -24.13 8.96 1.13
N LEU A 329 -23.50 7.89 0.59
CA LEU A 329 -22.16 7.48 1.00
C LEU A 329 -21.16 8.63 0.87
N ALA A 330 -21.15 9.31 -0.26
CA ALA A 330 -20.19 10.37 -0.56
C ALA A 330 -20.39 11.60 0.34
N THR A 331 -21.63 11.95 0.66
CA THR A 331 -21.94 12.98 1.66
C THR A 331 -21.34 12.61 3.03
N ARG A 332 -21.50 11.35 3.45
CA ARG A 332 -20.96 10.86 4.73
C ARG A 332 -19.42 10.83 4.73
N LEU A 333 -18.81 10.42 3.61
CA LEU A 333 -17.36 10.43 3.44
C LEU A 333 -16.80 11.87 3.42
N GLY A 334 -17.46 12.81 2.75
CA GLY A 334 -17.10 14.23 2.70
C GLY A 334 -17.15 14.92 4.06
N ALA A 335 -17.97 14.41 4.98
CA ALA A 335 -18.07 14.90 6.35
C ALA A 335 -17.09 14.23 7.34
N SER A 336 -16.37 13.17 6.95
CA SER A 336 -15.52 12.41 7.88
C SER A 336 -14.09 12.95 7.94
N ASP A 337 -13.63 13.23 9.16
CA ASP A 337 -12.24 13.63 9.42
C ASP A 337 -11.24 12.52 9.07
N SER A 338 -11.62 11.25 9.21
CA SER A 338 -10.76 10.13 8.83
C SER A 338 -10.54 10.03 7.32
N VAL A 339 -11.56 10.36 6.52
CA VAL A 339 -11.45 10.39 5.06
C VAL A 339 -10.63 11.61 4.63
N ARG A 340 -10.90 12.77 5.24
CA ARG A 340 -10.11 13.99 5.05
C ARG A 340 -8.63 13.74 5.32
N ALA A 341 -8.34 13.04 6.43
CA ALA A 341 -6.98 12.67 6.80
C ALA A 341 -6.34 11.71 5.80
N CYS A 342 -7.07 10.70 5.34
CA CYS A 342 -6.56 9.78 4.33
C CYS A 342 -6.21 10.50 3.02
N VAL A 343 -7.07 11.39 2.53
CA VAL A 343 -6.78 12.17 1.31
C VAL A 343 -5.55 13.06 1.48
N ALA A 344 -5.38 13.68 2.65
CA ALA A 344 -4.15 14.40 2.98
C ALA A 344 -2.91 13.50 3.00
N THR A 345 -3.02 12.26 3.52
CA THR A 345 -1.94 11.26 3.47
C THR A 345 -1.58 10.86 2.04
N GLN A 346 -2.56 10.72 1.13
CA GLN A 346 -2.28 10.42 -0.28
C GLN A 346 -1.50 11.56 -0.94
N TRP A 347 -1.88 12.82 -0.67
CA TRP A 347 -1.12 13.99 -1.12
C TRP A 347 0.27 14.08 -0.51
N PHE A 348 0.42 13.75 0.78
CA PHE A 348 1.71 13.65 1.45
C PHE A 348 2.64 12.66 0.73
N ARG A 349 2.13 11.45 0.44
CA ARG A 349 2.89 10.41 -0.26
C ARG A 349 3.32 10.85 -1.64
N TYR A 350 2.46 11.57 -2.36
CA TYR A 350 2.79 12.16 -3.65
C TYR A 350 3.87 13.25 -3.54
N ALA A 351 3.71 14.17 -2.58
CA ALA A 351 4.62 15.29 -2.38
C ALA A 351 6.04 14.83 -1.99
N LEU A 352 6.16 13.84 -1.12
CA LEU A 352 7.44 13.32 -0.64
C LEU A 352 7.96 12.11 -1.44
N ALA A 353 7.14 11.55 -2.35
CA ALA A 353 7.44 10.33 -3.10
C ALA A 353 7.83 9.12 -2.22
N ARG A 354 7.22 8.99 -1.04
CA ARG A 354 7.40 7.88 -0.09
C ARG A 354 6.18 7.71 0.81
N ALA A 355 6.04 6.55 1.43
CA ALA A 355 5.10 6.37 2.54
C ALA A 355 5.48 7.24 3.76
N GLU A 356 4.48 7.63 4.52
CA GLU A 356 4.62 8.22 5.85
C GLU A 356 5.32 7.25 6.81
N GLN A 357 6.10 7.81 7.71
CA GLN A 357 6.83 7.12 8.77
C GLN A 357 6.39 7.68 10.12
N ASP A 358 6.70 6.99 11.22
CA ASP A 358 6.34 7.45 12.57
C ASP A 358 6.89 8.86 12.87
N VAL A 359 8.06 9.20 12.31
CA VAL A 359 8.68 10.53 12.44
C VAL A 359 7.89 11.65 11.75
N ASP A 360 6.99 11.32 10.82
CA ASP A 360 6.17 12.29 10.11
C ASP A 360 4.88 12.65 10.85
N ALA A 361 4.53 11.92 11.92
CA ALA A 361 3.23 12.04 12.58
C ALA A 361 2.91 13.49 12.99
N CYS A 362 3.85 14.18 13.64
CA CYS A 362 3.66 15.58 14.06
C CYS A 362 3.51 16.54 12.87
N ALA A 363 4.26 16.31 11.77
CA ALA A 363 4.17 17.14 10.59
C ALA A 363 2.83 16.92 9.86
N LEU A 364 2.36 15.69 9.80
CA LEU A 364 1.07 15.35 9.21
C LEU A 364 -0.09 15.90 10.05
N ASP A 365 -0.03 15.80 11.39
CA ASP A 365 -1.02 16.41 12.28
C ASP A 365 -1.15 17.92 12.04
N ALA A 366 -0.02 18.64 11.92
CA ALA A 366 -0.03 20.07 11.61
C ALA A 366 -0.64 20.38 10.23
N VAL A 367 -0.42 19.52 9.23
CA VAL A 367 -1.05 19.64 7.91
C VAL A 367 -2.57 19.42 8.02
N LEU A 368 -3.01 18.43 8.80
CA LEU A 368 -4.42 18.14 9.02
C LEU A 368 -5.13 19.28 9.74
N ASP A 369 -4.51 19.87 10.76
CA ASP A 369 -5.02 21.04 11.47
C ASP A 369 -5.19 22.24 10.53
N ALA A 370 -4.20 22.51 9.67
CA ALA A 370 -4.29 23.58 8.67
C ALA A 370 -5.39 23.31 7.63
N PHE A 371 -5.55 22.05 7.22
CA PHE A 371 -6.59 21.64 6.28
C PHE A 371 -7.99 21.76 6.89
N ALA A 372 -8.16 21.39 8.16
CA ALA A 372 -9.41 21.54 8.89
C ALA A 372 -9.76 23.02 9.17
N ALA A 373 -8.77 23.84 9.53
CA ALA A 373 -8.95 25.28 9.80
C ALA A 373 -9.45 26.08 8.59
N THR A 374 -9.28 25.52 7.38
CA THR A 374 -9.68 26.14 6.10
C THR A 374 -10.89 25.45 5.48
N ASP A 375 -11.69 24.76 6.30
CA ASP A 375 -12.88 24.00 5.89
C ASP A 375 -12.60 22.98 4.78
N GLY A 376 -11.41 22.36 4.81
CA GLY A 376 -10.99 21.41 3.79
C GLY A 376 -10.61 22.07 2.47
N SER A 377 -10.05 23.28 2.46
CA SER A 377 -9.54 23.90 1.23
C SER A 377 -8.43 23.05 0.59
N LEU A 378 -8.66 22.58 -0.62
CA LEU A 378 -7.71 21.71 -1.33
C LEU A 378 -6.41 22.43 -1.68
N ARG A 379 -6.47 23.76 -1.90
CA ARG A 379 -5.27 24.56 -2.16
C ARG A 379 -4.44 24.73 -0.90
N GLU A 380 -5.11 24.96 0.24
CA GLU A 380 -4.43 25.12 1.53
C GLU A 380 -3.80 23.80 1.98
N LEU A 381 -4.36 22.64 1.62
CA LEU A 381 -3.70 21.35 1.81
C LEU A 381 -2.34 21.30 1.10
N LEU A 382 -2.26 21.70 -0.17
CA LEU A 382 -0.99 21.70 -0.90
C LEU A 382 0.01 22.70 -0.32
N VAL A 383 -0.46 23.88 0.10
CA VAL A 383 0.39 24.88 0.77
C VAL A 383 0.90 24.33 2.11
N ALA A 384 0.02 23.76 2.94
CA ALA A 384 0.37 23.17 4.23
C ALA A 384 1.42 22.06 4.10
N LEU A 385 1.27 21.18 3.09
CA LEU A 385 2.26 20.17 2.77
C LEU A 385 3.60 20.78 2.36
N ALA A 386 3.60 21.77 1.47
CA ALA A 386 4.82 22.44 1.00
C ALA A 386 5.60 23.15 2.13
N VAL A 387 4.91 23.65 3.17
CA VAL A 387 5.55 24.32 4.32
C VAL A 387 5.84 23.37 5.49
N SER A 388 5.41 22.11 5.43
CA SER A 388 5.58 21.15 6.50
C SER A 388 7.04 20.83 6.78
N ASP A 389 7.37 20.49 8.03
CA ASP A 389 8.72 20.08 8.40
C ASP A 389 9.17 18.85 7.61
N ALA A 390 8.26 17.89 7.35
CA ALA A 390 8.56 16.70 6.55
C ALA A 390 8.96 17.05 5.10
N PHE A 391 8.39 18.13 4.53
CA PHE A 391 8.74 18.63 3.20
C PHE A 391 9.97 19.55 3.20
N GLY A 392 10.23 20.23 4.31
CA GLY A 392 11.39 21.11 4.49
C GLY A 392 12.66 20.43 4.99
N THR A 393 12.54 19.20 5.46
CA THR A 393 13.65 18.45 6.04
C THR A 393 13.84 17.10 5.37
N ARG A 394 15.02 16.54 5.59
CA ARG A 394 15.31 15.13 5.35
C ARG A 394 15.37 14.44 6.72
N PRO A 395 14.72 13.27 6.91
CA PRO A 395 14.98 12.46 8.10
C PRO A 395 16.48 12.20 8.21
N GLY A 396 17.04 12.37 9.41
CA GLY A 396 18.46 12.10 9.63
C GLY A 396 18.77 10.68 9.16
N ALA A 397 19.81 10.52 8.34
CA ALA A 397 20.27 9.18 8.03
C ALA A 397 20.72 8.54 9.35
N VAL A 398 20.12 7.40 9.70
CA VAL A 398 20.76 6.49 10.65
C VAL A 398 22.10 6.12 10.00
N VAL A 399 23.21 6.40 10.65
CA VAL A 399 24.54 6.06 10.14
C VAL A 399 24.65 4.53 10.08
N GLY A 400 24.26 3.96 8.95
CA GLY A 400 24.94 2.79 8.41
C GLY A 400 26.10 3.31 7.58
N ASP A 401 27.33 2.93 7.94
CA ASP A 401 28.57 3.42 7.35
C ASP A 401 28.53 3.44 5.81
N VAL A 402 28.57 4.63 5.20
CA VAL A 402 28.79 4.77 3.76
C VAL A 402 30.29 4.58 3.50
N GLN A 403 30.71 3.38 3.06
CA GLN A 403 32.08 3.16 2.59
C GLN A 403 32.29 3.70 1.16
N PRO A 404 33.44 4.32 0.85
CA PRO A 404 33.79 4.71 -0.51
C PRO A 404 34.06 3.47 -1.37
N LEU A 405 33.60 3.48 -2.63
CA LEU A 405 33.88 2.43 -3.60
C LEU A 405 35.40 2.25 -3.81
N PRO A 406 35.91 1.00 -3.89
CA PRO A 406 37.32 0.76 -4.18
C PRO A 406 37.65 1.10 -5.64
N PRO A 407 38.91 1.50 -5.95
CA PRO A 407 39.31 1.83 -7.32
C PRO A 407 39.35 0.58 -8.20
N LEU A 408 38.83 0.70 -9.42
CA LEU A 408 38.87 -0.35 -10.44
C LEU A 408 40.32 -0.66 -10.83
N ALA A 409 40.77 -1.89 -10.61
CA ALA A 409 42.06 -2.39 -11.08
C ALA A 409 41.89 -3.12 -12.43
N ASP A 410 42.82 -2.84 -13.35
CA ASP A 410 42.91 -3.39 -14.70
C ASP A 410 42.97 -4.93 -14.72
N ALA A 411 42.01 -5.57 -15.40
CA ALA A 411 42.10 -6.98 -15.79
C ALA A 411 41.83 -7.12 -17.31
N PRO A 412 42.63 -7.90 -18.07
CA PRO A 412 42.49 -8.05 -19.52
C PRO A 412 41.30 -8.96 -19.87
N PRO A 413 40.70 -8.82 -21.08
CA PRO A 413 39.48 -9.55 -21.43
C PRO A 413 39.79 -11.02 -21.73
N PRO A 414 39.02 -11.99 -21.20
CA PRO A 414 39.11 -13.38 -21.64
C PRO A 414 38.35 -13.59 -22.96
N ALA A 415 38.87 -14.51 -23.78
CA ALA A 415 38.31 -14.92 -25.07
C ALA A 415 37.08 -15.82 -24.90
N PRO A 416 36.16 -15.91 -25.89
CA PRO A 416 34.90 -16.61 -25.73
C PRO A 416 35.04 -18.12 -26.01
N PRO A 417 34.35 -18.99 -25.25
CA PRO A 417 34.01 -20.32 -25.71
C PRO A 417 32.52 -20.44 -26.06
N GLU A 418 32.23 -21.19 -27.12
CA GLU A 418 30.88 -21.59 -27.53
C GLU A 418 30.35 -22.70 -26.61
N GLY A 419 29.14 -22.52 -26.07
CA GLY A 419 28.34 -23.51 -25.35
C GLY A 419 26.89 -23.55 -25.89
N PRO A 420 26.04 -24.51 -25.45
CA PRO A 420 24.67 -24.72 -25.95
C PRO A 420 23.76 -23.50 -25.65
N PRO A 421 22.51 -23.43 -26.17
CA PRO A 421 21.74 -22.17 -26.32
C PRO A 421 21.43 -21.37 -25.04
N ASN A 422 21.77 -21.88 -23.85
CA ASN A 422 21.52 -21.29 -22.55
C ASN A 422 22.74 -21.52 -21.61
N ALA A 423 23.92 -20.99 -21.94
CA ALA A 423 25.07 -21.03 -21.04
C ALA A 423 25.55 -19.59 -20.74
N GLY A 424 25.69 -19.24 -19.48
CA GLY A 424 26.22 -17.96 -18.99
C GLY A 424 25.19 -17.00 -18.37
N ARG A 425 24.01 -17.46 -17.94
CA ARG A 425 23.03 -16.62 -17.25
C ARG A 425 23.22 -16.71 -15.75
N ALA A 426 23.44 -15.54 -15.13
CA ALA A 426 23.52 -15.44 -13.69
C ALA A 426 22.20 -15.90 -13.01
N PRO A 427 22.26 -16.46 -11.79
CA PRO A 427 21.08 -16.79 -11.01
C PRO A 427 20.16 -15.59 -10.82
N ILE A 428 18.87 -15.84 -10.63
CA ILE A 428 17.88 -14.78 -10.33
C ILE A 428 17.12 -15.14 -9.05
N GLY A 429 16.64 -14.13 -8.33
CA GLY A 429 15.84 -14.36 -7.13
C GLY A 429 15.48 -13.10 -6.37
N PHE A 430 14.75 -13.30 -5.27
CA PHE A 430 14.19 -12.24 -4.43
C PHE A 430 14.20 -12.65 -2.95
N LEU A 431 14.57 -11.72 -2.07
CA LEU A 431 14.40 -11.85 -0.63
C LEU A 431 13.04 -11.28 -0.22
N ASP A 432 12.09 -12.15 0.15
CA ASP A 432 10.72 -11.75 0.43
C ASP A 432 10.62 -11.00 1.77
N ARG A 433 11.21 -11.56 2.84
CA ARG A 433 11.24 -10.95 4.18
C ARG A 433 12.23 -11.62 5.14
N VAL A 434 12.54 -10.91 6.23
CA VAL A 434 13.12 -11.47 7.46
C VAL A 434 12.15 -11.22 8.61
N THR A 435 11.76 -12.27 9.32
CA THR A 435 10.83 -12.16 10.46
C THR A 435 11.55 -11.69 11.74
N LEU A 436 10.81 -11.27 12.77
CA LEU A 436 11.35 -10.80 14.05
C LEU A 436 12.14 -11.87 14.83
N ASP A 437 11.86 -13.14 14.60
CA ASP A 437 12.61 -14.29 15.11
C ASP A 437 13.82 -14.68 14.23
N GLY A 438 14.06 -13.91 13.15
CA GLY A 438 15.20 -14.06 12.25
C GLY A 438 15.02 -15.13 11.18
N LEU A 439 13.80 -15.48 10.76
CA LEU A 439 13.58 -16.39 9.62
C LEU A 439 13.59 -15.60 8.32
N ALA A 440 14.64 -15.78 7.52
CA ALA A 440 14.74 -15.25 6.16
C ALA A 440 14.01 -16.17 5.17
N VAL A 441 13.14 -15.60 4.34
CA VAL A 441 12.36 -16.33 3.34
C VAL A 441 12.48 -15.64 2.00
N GLY A 442 12.62 -16.42 0.93
CA GLY A 442 12.71 -15.91 -0.44
C GLY A 442 12.69 -17.02 -1.47
N TRP A 443 13.10 -16.70 -2.69
CA TRP A 443 13.31 -17.66 -3.76
C TRP A 443 14.50 -17.28 -4.63
N ALA A 444 15.12 -18.27 -5.25
CA ALA A 444 16.15 -18.09 -6.27
C ALA A 444 16.22 -19.32 -7.18
N PHE A 445 16.68 -19.14 -8.42
CA PHE A 445 17.10 -20.26 -9.26
C PHE A 445 18.13 -19.82 -10.29
N ASP A 446 18.91 -20.78 -10.78
CA ASP A 446 19.84 -20.58 -11.90
C ASP A 446 19.12 -20.95 -13.22
N PRO A 447 18.93 -20.00 -14.15
CA PRO A 447 18.28 -20.28 -15.42
C PRO A 447 19.00 -21.32 -16.30
N ASP A 448 20.29 -21.53 -16.08
CA ASP A 448 21.08 -22.51 -16.83
C ASP A 448 20.93 -23.92 -16.24
N THR A 449 20.63 -24.02 -14.94
CA THR A 449 20.34 -25.29 -14.23
C THR A 449 19.07 -25.19 -13.37
N PRO A 450 17.88 -24.95 -13.96
CA PRO A 450 16.68 -24.65 -13.18
C PRO A 450 16.12 -25.84 -12.40
N ALA A 451 16.55 -27.07 -12.71
CA ALA A 451 16.17 -28.25 -11.95
C ALA A 451 17.06 -28.47 -10.71
N ASP A 452 18.20 -27.79 -10.62
CA ASP A 452 19.17 -27.96 -9.54
C ASP A 452 18.97 -26.90 -8.45
N PRO A 453 19.10 -27.26 -7.16
CA PRO A 453 19.07 -26.29 -6.07
C PRO A 453 20.17 -25.24 -6.20
N THR A 454 19.79 -23.97 -6.20
CA THR A 454 20.73 -22.84 -6.18
C THR A 454 21.33 -22.67 -4.79
N ILE A 455 22.65 -22.51 -4.74
CA ILE A 455 23.37 -22.28 -3.49
C ILE A 455 23.29 -20.79 -3.14
N LEU A 456 22.97 -20.50 -1.88
CA LEU A 456 22.84 -19.15 -1.36
C LEU A 456 23.90 -18.92 -0.30
N GLU A 457 24.53 -17.74 -0.32
CA GLU A 457 25.33 -17.23 0.79
C GLU A 457 24.62 -16.07 1.46
N LEU A 458 24.51 -16.14 2.79
CA LEU A 458 23.86 -15.12 3.60
C LEU A 458 24.93 -14.32 4.34
N TRP A 459 24.84 -13.01 4.23
CA TRP A 459 25.80 -12.06 4.79
C TRP A 459 25.06 -10.99 5.60
N LEU A 460 25.56 -10.71 6.80
CA LEU A 460 25.05 -9.69 7.71
C LEU A 460 25.83 -8.39 7.55
N ASP A 461 25.13 -7.27 7.50
CA ASP A 461 25.70 -5.92 7.49
C ASP A 461 26.70 -5.69 6.36
N GLY A 462 26.38 -6.22 5.18
CA GLY A 462 27.17 -6.12 3.96
C GLY A 462 27.17 -7.42 3.16
N GLY A 463 27.76 -7.41 1.96
CA GLY A 463 27.97 -8.60 1.12
C GLY A 463 29.38 -9.20 1.27
N PRO A 464 29.78 -10.13 0.39
CA PRO A 464 31.12 -10.72 0.39
C PRO A 464 32.23 -9.66 0.44
N GLY A 465 33.17 -9.83 1.37
CA GLY A 465 34.31 -8.93 1.56
C GLY A 465 34.06 -7.70 2.45
N VAL A 466 32.80 -7.43 2.85
CA VAL A 466 32.42 -6.33 3.74
C VAL A 466 31.63 -6.84 4.96
N GLY A 467 30.56 -7.59 4.72
CA GLY A 467 29.67 -8.11 5.75
C GLY A 467 30.19 -9.36 6.44
N GLN A 468 29.57 -9.71 7.57
CA GLN A 468 29.83 -10.97 8.26
C GLN A 468 29.13 -12.12 7.55
N PHE A 469 29.90 -13.10 7.09
CA PHE A 469 29.34 -14.35 6.57
C PHE A 469 28.55 -15.09 7.67
N LEU A 470 27.28 -15.39 7.40
CA LEU A 470 26.39 -16.07 8.34
C LEU A 470 26.31 -17.58 8.07
N ALA A 471 25.93 -17.94 6.85
CA ALA A 471 25.67 -19.33 6.47
C ALA A 471 25.58 -19.48 4.94
N GLN A 472 25.77 -20.72 4.46
CA GLN A 472 25.25 -21.13 3.15
C GLN A 472 23.92 -21.86 3.31
N ALA A 473 23.01 -21.63 2.38
CA ALA A 473 21.76 -22.34 2.26
C ALA A 473 21.55 -22.82 0.82
N ARG A 474 20.48 -23.57 0.59
CA ARG A 474 20.07 -24.00 -0.73
C ARG A 474 18.57 -23.82 -0.89
N THR A 475 18.13 -23.59 -2.11
CA THR A 475 16.71 -23.65 -2.45
C THR A 475 16.22 -25.09 -2.38
N GLY A 476 14.92 -25.28 -2.17
CA GLY A 476 14.30 -26.59 -1.99
C GLY A 476 12.89 -26.55 -1.41
N VAL A 477 12.24 -25.38 -1.44
CA VAL A 477 10.84 -25.21 -1.04
C VAL A 477 10.03 -24.91 -2.30
N GLU A 478 8.95 -25.65 -2.51
CA GLU A 478 8.08 -25.43 -3.65
C GLU A 478 7.52 -23.99 -3.64
N ARG A 479 7.62 -23.32 -4.79
CA ARG A 479 7.08 -21.98 -5.02
C ARG A 479 6.20 -22.00 -6.28
N PRO A 480 4.92 -22.37 -6.14
CA PRO A 480 4.01 -22.49 -7.29
C PRO A 480 3.87 -21.19 -8.08
N ASP A 481 3.96 -20.05 -7.40
CA ASP A 481 3.97 -18.71 -7.97
C ASP A 481 5.21 -18.43 -8.84
N VAL A 482 6.40 -18.87 -8.39
CA VAL A 482 7.64 -18.75 -9.16
C VAL A 482 7.64 -19.71 -10.36
N ASN A 483 7.17 -20.95 -10.17
CA ASN A 483 7.02 -21.90 -11.27
C ASN A 483 5.98 -21.46 -12.32
N ALA A 484 4.95 -20.73 -11.91
CA ALA A 484 3.99 -20.13 -12.83
C ALA A 484 4.58 -18.93 -13.60
N ALA A 485 5.42 -18.12 -12.96
CA ALA A 485 6.10 -16.99 -13.59
C ALA A 485 7.23 -17.42 -14.54
N TYR A 486 7.86 -18.56 -14.26
CA TYR A 486 8.97 -19.14 -15.04
C TYR A 486 8.64 -20.57 -15.49
N PRO A 487 7.65 -20.74 -16.40
CA PRO A 487 7.16 -22.07 -16.80
C PRO A 487 8.21 -22.93 -17.52
N ASP A 488 9.23 -22.30 -18.10
CA ASP A 488 10.35 -22.98 -18.78
C ASP A 488 11.46 -23.44 -17.80
N ALA A 489 11.31 -23.14 -16.50
CA ALA A 489 12.27 -23.43 -15.44
C ALA A 489 11.56 -23.97 -14.18
N PRO A 490 10.88 -25.13 -14.23
CA PRO A 490 10.16 -25.66 -13.08
C PRO A 490 11.10 -26.26 -12.02
N GLY A 491 10.88 -25.94 -10.75
CA GLY A 491 11.70 -26.47 -9.64
C GLY A 491 11.26 -26.00 -8.25
N ASP A 492 11.98 -26.45 -7.23
CA ASP A 492 11.75 -26.06 -5.83
C ASP A 492 12.58 -24.82 -5.47
N HIS A 493 12.18 -23.68 -6.02
CA HIS A 493 12.98 -22.45 -6.03
C HIS A 493 13.00 -21.65 -4.72
N GLY A 494 12.16 -22.00 -3.75
CA GLY A 494 12.04 -21.30 -2.47
C GLY A 494 13.14 -21.66 -1.48
N PHE A 495 13.45 -20.73 -0.57
CA PHE A 495 14.29 -20.97 0.60
C PHE A 495 13.67 -20.41 1.88
N ARG A 496 13.99 -21.06 3.00
CA ARG A 496 13.65 -20.62 4.36
C ARG A 496 14.85 -20.89 5.26
N VAL A 497 15.49 -19.83 5.76
CA VAL A 497 16.75 -19.93 6.51
C VAL A 497 16.60 -19.18 7.82
N LEU A 498 16.71 -19.91 8.93
CA LEU A 498 16.79 -19.27 10.24
C LEU A 498 18.19 -18.68 10.40
N LEU A 499 18.25 -17.36 10.59
CA LEU A 499 19.50 -16.65 10.79
C LEU A 499 20.13 -17.04 12.13
N PRO A 500 21.47 -17.10 12.22
CA PRO A 500 22.16 -17.46 13.45
C PRO A 500 21.99 -16.39 14.52
N ASP A 501 22.27 -16.75 15.77
CA ASP A 501 22.22 -15.91 16.96
C ASP A 501 22.90 -14.55 16.81
N ALA A 502 24.01 -14.49 16.07
CA ALA A 502 24.75 -13.27 15.79
C ALA A 502 23.96 -12.24 14.97
N ALA A 503 22.99 -12.69 14.17
CA ALA A 503 22.07 -11.86 13.41
C ALA A 503 20.72 -11.65 14.13
N ARG A 504 20.58 -12.21 15.33
CA ARG A 504 19.38 -12.16 16.16
C ARG A 504 19.70 -11.51 17.51
N ASP A 505 20.45 -10.42 17.53
CA ASP A 505 20.92 -9.82 18.78
C ASP A 505 20.02 -8.68 19.30
N GLY A 506 18.93 -8.39 18.60
CA GLY A 506 17.98 -7.32 18.90
C GLY A 506 18.39 -5.94 18.36
N ARG A 507 19.48 -5.85 17.58
CA ARG A 507 19.92 -4.64 16.89
C ARG A 507 19.43 -4.62 15.45
N ASP A 508 19.49 -3.44 14.85
CA ASP A 508 19.20 -3.27 13.44
C ASP A 508 20.37 -3.81 12.62
N HIS A 509 20.05 -4.70 11.70
CA HIS A 509 20.98 -5.33 10.77
C HIS A 509 20.46 -5.23 9.35
N THR A 510 21.34 -5.44 8.37
CA THR A 510 20.94 -5.67 6.97
C THR A 510 21.29 -7.08 6.54
N LEU A 511 20.40 -7.74 5.79
CA LEU A 511 20.66 -9.07 5.25
C LEU A 511 20.92 -8.98 3.74
N THR A 512 22.09 -9.45 3.32
CA THR A 512 22.43 -9.68 1.91
C THR A 512 22.39 -11.17 1.62
N VAL A 513 21.66 -11.55 0.57
CA VAL A 513 21.62 -12.94 0.09
C VAL A 513 22.20 -12.96 -1.31
N LEU A 514 23.26 -13.74 -1.50
CA LEU A 514 23.94 -13.93 -2.78
C LEU A 514 23.61 -15.33 -3.29
N ALA A 515 23.08 -15.44 -4.51
CA ALA A 515 22.92 -16.71 -5.21
C ALA A 515 24.15 -17.00 -6.06
N LEU A 516 24.75 -18.17 -5.87
CA LEU A 516 25.96 -18.58 -6.56
C LEU A 516 25.65 -19.22 -7.91
N GLY A 517 26.40 -18.86 -8.94
CA GLY A 517 26.31 -19.46 -10.28
C GLY A 517 26.75 -20.92 -10.29
N HIS A 518 26.17 -21.74 -11.17
CA HIS A 518 26.45 -23.18 -11.22
C HIS A 518 27.82 -23.52 -11.87
N GLY A 519 28.41 -22.63 -12.67
CA GLY A 519 29.70 -22.80 -13.35
C GLY A 519 30.77 -21.76 -13.00
N ALA A 520 32.03 -22.04 -13.39
CA ALA A 520 33.16 -21.11 -13.18
C ALA A 520 33.07 -19.81 -14.01
N ASP A 521 32.17 -19.79 -15.00
CA ASP A 521 31.93 -18.67 -15.91
C ASP A 521 30.60 -17.93 -15.60
N ASP A 522 29.80 -18.41 -14.64
CA ASP A 522 28.54 -17.80 -14.25
C ASP A 522 28.77 -16.77 -13.13
N ALA A 523 28.21 -15.58 -13.30
CA ALA A 523 28.31 -14.53 -12.29
C ALA A 523 27.35 -14.82 -11.11
N ASP A 524 27.83 -14.60 -9.88
CA ASP A 524 26.97 -14.63 -8.69
C ASP A 524 26.02 -13.42 -8.69
N THR A 525 24.78 -13.63 -8.22
CA THR A 525 23.75 -12.58 -8.19
C THR A 525 23.34 -12.25 -6.77
N VAL A 526 23.42 -10.98 -6.40
CA VAL A 526 22.77 -10.49 -5.19
C VAL A 526 21.25 -10.45 -5.43
N LEU A 527 20.49 -11.12 -4.57
CA LEU A 527 19.03 -11.19 -4.74
C LEU A 527 18.39 -9.79 -4.68
N ASN A 528 17.31 -9.61 -5.43
CA ASN A 528 16.51 -8.39 -5.31
C ASN A 528 15.96 -8.26 -3.88
N ASN A 529 15.90 -7.01 -3.38
CA ASN A 529 15.59 -6.69 -1.98
C ASN A 529 16.66 -7.15 -0.95
N ALA A 530 17.86 -7.48 -1.40
CA ALA A 530 19.03 -7.58 -0.53
C ALA A 530 19.43 -6.21 0.04
N GLY A 531 19.93 -6.19 1.28
CA GLY A 531 20.07 -4.97 2.06
C GLY A 531 18.82 -4.62 2.88
N LEU A 532 17.86 -5.54 2.97
CA LEU A 532 16.68 -5.40 3.81
C LEU A 532 17.08 -5.18 5.26
N ALA A 533 16.71 -4.03 5.81
CA ALA A 533 16.89 -3.73 7.23
C ALA A 533 15.93 -4.59 8.06
N PHE A 534 16.45 -5.23 9.10
CA PHE A 534 15.67 -6.05 10.01
C PHE A 534 16.22 -5.92 11.43
N ARG A 535 15.34 -6.05 12.40
CA ARG A 535 15.71 -6.22 13.81
C ARG A 535 15.18 -7.56 14.27
N ALA A 536 16.09 -8.52 14.44
CA ALA A 536 15.74 -9.82 15.00
C ALA A 536 16.45 -9.99 16.34
N GLY A 537 15.78 -10.58 17.31
CA GLY A 537 16.32 -10.82 18.64
C GLY A 537 16.10 -12.26 19.05
N LEU A 538 17.08 -12.87 19.72
CA LEU A 538 16.95 -14.17 20.37
C LEU A 538 15.87 -14.14 21.45
N ASN A 539 15.55 -12.94 21.93
CA ASN A 539 14.48 -12.61 22.87
C ASN A 539 13.90 -11.22 22.53
N ALA A 540 13.31 -11.03 21.35
CA ALA A 540 12.71 -9.74 20.95
C ALA A 540 11.38 -9.45 21.71
N ASP A 541 11.49 -9.23 23.02
CA ASP A 541 10.63 -8.35 23.81
C ASP A 541 11.49 -7.13 24.15
N THR A 542 11.17 -5.96 23.59
CA THR A 542 11.67 -4.70 24.17
C THR A 542 10.83 -4.41 25.41
N GLN A 543 11.47 -4.33 26.58
CA GLN A 543 10.86 -3.70 27.75
C GLN A 543 10.48 -2.26 27.37
N PRO A 544 9.21 -1.83 27.49
CA PRO A 544 8.84 -0.44 27.22
C PRO A 544 9.37 0.47 28.33
N GLU A 545 9.61 1.73 27.98
CA GLU A 545 9.83 2.79 28.95
C GLU A 545 8.70 2.83 30.00
N PRO A 546 9.01 3.07 31.29
CA PRO A 546 7.97 3.10 32.32
C PRO A 546 7.04 4.30 32.12
N GLY A 547 5.82 4.06 31.64
CA GLY A 547 4.75 5.08 31.60
C GLY A 547 3.93 5.16 30.31
N VAL A 548 4.27 4.40 29.26
CA VAL A 548 3.44 4.29 28.05
C VAL A 548 2.73 2.94 28.07
N PRO A 549 1.39 2.87 28.21
CA PRO A 549 0.67 1.61 28.06
C PRO A 549 0.72 1.21 26.59
N ASN A 550 1.41 0.11 26.29
CA ASN A 550 1.02 -0.71 25.15
C ASN A 550 -0.31 -1.36 25.53
N ASP A 551 -1.32 -1.23 24.67
CA ASP A 551 -2.67 -1.82 24.85
C ASP A 551 -2.89 -2.83 23.71
N PHE A 552 -2.09 -3.89 23.70
CA PHE A 552 -2.29 -5.06 22.86
C PHE A 552 -3.56 -5.77 23.34
N ARG A 553 -4.60 -5.73 22.51
CA ARG A 553 -5.82 -6.49 22.76
C ARG A 553 -5.51 -7.98 22.96
N PRO A 554 -6.23 -8.68 23.89
CA PRO A 554 -6.12 -10.12 24.05
C PRO A 554 -6.29 -10.85 22.72
N GLN A 555 -5.49 -11.90 22.48
CA GLN A 555 -5.59 -12.79 21.32
C GLN A 555 -5.89 -14.20 21.79
N GLY A 556 -6.49 -15.03 20.94
CA GLY A 556 -6.71 -16.43 21.27
C GLY A 556 -7.41 -17.18 20.17
N PHE A 557 -7.64 -18.47 20.40
CA PHE A 557 -8.24 -19.40 19.45
C PHE A 557 -9.10 -20.42 20.19
N VAL A 558 -10.28 -20.73 19.63
CA VAL A 558 -11.09 -21.85 20.11
C VAL A 558 -10.74 -23.11 19.33
N ASP A 559 -10.20 -24.13 19.99
CA ASP A 559 -9.73 -25.34 19.33
C ASP A 559 -10.92 -26.15 18.77
N ALA A 560 -11.87 -26.52 19.64
CA ALA A 560 -13.08 -27.26 19.31
C ALA A 560 -14.07 -27.31 20.49
N VAL A 561 -15.33 -27.65 20.19
CA VAL A 561 -16.23 -28.28 21.18
C VAL A 561 -16.02 -29.80 21.10
N ARG A 562 -15.60 -30.39 22.21
CA ARG A 562 -15.41 -31.84 22.33
C ARG A 562 -16.75 -32.57 22.50
N PRO A 563 -16.85 -33.87 22.15
CA PRO A 563 -18.09 -34.65 22.28
C PRO A 563 -18.65 -34.72 23.72
N ASP A 564 -17.79 -34.57 24.73
CA ASP A 564 -18.16 -34.48 26.14
C ASP A 564 -18.72 -33.10 26.54
N GLY A 565 -18.88 -32.17 25.59
CA GLY A 565 -19.49 -30.87 25.78
C GLY A 565 -18.53 -29.83 26.34
N GLN A 566 -17.22 -30.09 26.34
CA GLN A 566 -16.21 -29.09 26.70
C GLN A 566 -15.80 -28.26 25.50
N VAL A 567 -15.87 -26.94 25.62
CA VAL A 567 -15.19 -26.02 24.70
C VAL A 567 -13.83 -25.68 25.28
N CYS A 568 -12.78 -25.90 24.51
CA CYS A 568 -11.40 -25.62 24.92
C CYS A 568 -10.70 -24.73 23.90
N GLY A 569 -9.73 -23.97 24.37
CA GLY A 569 -8.93 -23.09 23.54
C GLY A 569 -7.77 -22.51 24.31
N TRP A 570 -7.22 -21.43 23.79
CA TRP A 570 -6.25 -20.61 24.49
C TRP A 570 -6.54 -19.13 24.26
N ALA A 571 -6.15 -18.31 25.22
CA ALA A 571 -6.17 -16.87 25.09
C ALA A 571 -4.99 -16.29 25.89
N LEU A 572 -4.38 -15.23 25.37
CA LEU A 572 -3.32 -14.51 26.04
C LEU A 572 -3.40 -13.02 25.72
N ASP A 573 -2.90 -12.23 26.63
CA ASP A 573 -2.67 -10.82 26.44
C ASP A 573 -1.16 -10.60 26.56
N ARG A 574 -0.59 -9.92 25.57
CA ARG A 574 0.87 -9.76 25.46
C ARG A 574 1.40 -8.73 26.46
N ASP A 575 0.56 -7.84 26.95
CA ASP A 575 0.93 -6.88 27.98
C ASP A 575 0.98 -7.54 29.37
N VAL A 576 0.23 -8.64 29.56
CA VAL A 576 0.08 -9.31 30.86
C VAL A 576 0.12 -10.84 30.75
N THR A 577 1.13 -11.40 30.07
CA THR A 577 1.31 -12.85 29.85
C THR A 577 1.35 -13.71 31.13
N GLY A 578 1.61 -13.10 32.30
CA GLY A 578 1.57 -13.76 33.61
C GLY A 578 0.21 -13.71 34.33
N ARG A 579 -0.82 -13.10 33.75
CA ARG A 579 -2.16 -12.98 34.35
C ARG A 579 -3.19 -13.86 33.61
N PRO A 580 -4.03 -14.62 34.34
CA PRO A 580 -5.20 -15.27 33.78
C PRO A 580 -6.16 -14.28 33.13
N LEU A 581 -6.59 -14.57 31.90
CA LEU A 581 -7.67 -13.88 31.22
C LEU A 581 -9.00 -14.56 31.46
N GLU A 582 -10.09 -13.79 31.36
CA GLU A 582 -11.44 -14.32 31.33
C GLU A 582 -11.91 -14.48 29.88
N VAL A 583 -12.55 -15.62 29.60
CA VAL A 583 -13.09 -15.97 28.29
C VAL A 583 -14.58 -16.25 28.44
N ASP A 584 -15.40 -15.33 27.95
CA ASP A 584 -16.84 -15.47 27.91
C ASP A 584 -17.27 -16.26 26.67
N VAL A 585 -18.20 -17.20 26.87
CA VAL A 585 -18.76 -18.05 25.83
C VAL A 585 -20.25 -17.79 25.68
N TRP A 586 -20.66 -17.51 24.44
CA TRP A 586 -22.03 -17.17 24.05
C TRP A 586 -22.52 -18.12 22.95
N ILE A 587 -23.79 -18.49 23.01
CA ILE A 587 -24.42 -19.47 22.13
C ILE A 587 -25.53 -18.82 21.33
N ASP A 588 -25.61 -19.14 20.04
CA ASP A 588 -26.67 -18.73 19.13
C ASP A 588 -26.86 -17.20 19.03
N GLY A 589 -25.74 -16.49 19.04
CA GLY A 589 -25.70 -15.04 18.91
C GLY A 589 -24.52 -14.41 19.63
N ALA A 590 -24.40 -13.09 19.55
CA ALA A 590 -23.33 -12.31 20.18
C ALA A 590 -23.80 -11.63 21.49
N PRO A 591 -22.88 -11.23 22.39
CA PRO A 591 -23.22 -10.52 23.63
C PRO A 591 -24.04 -9.26 23.34
N GLY A 592 -25.19 -9.12 24.00
CA GLY A 592 -26.02 -7.90 23.93
C GLY A 592 -26.85 -7.72 22.66
N VAL A 593 -26.88 -8.70 21.75
CA VAL A 593 -27.74 -8.71 20.55
C VAL A 593 -28.83 -9.78 20.69
N ASP A 594 -28.45 -11.05 20.57
CA ASP A 594 -29.35 -12.21 20.56
C ASP A 594 -28.75 -13.48 21.22
N GLY A 595 -27.46 -13.47 21.59
CA GLY A 595 -26.77 -14.63 22.15
C GLY A 595 -27.12 -14.96 23.60
N VAL A 596 -27.11 -16.25 23.93
CA VAL A 596 -27.27 -16.77 25.30
C VAL A 596 -25.91 -17.00 25.94
N HIS A 597 -25.66 -16.41 27.09
CA HIS A 597 -24.40 -16.62 27.82
C HIS A 597 -24.31 -18.06 28.35
N ALA A 598 -23.35 -18.84 27.84
CA ALA A 598 -23.09 -20.22 28.24
C ALA A 598 -22.16 -20.32 29.46
N GLY A 599 -21.30 -19.32 29.68
CA GLY A 599 -20.45 -19.21 30.86
C GLY A 599 -19.09 -18.59 30.57
N THR A 600 -18.32 -18.40 31.64
CA THR A 600 -16.98 -17.77 31.61
C THR A 600 -15.93 -18.76 32.08
N ALA A 601 -14.85 -18.91 31.31
CA ALA A 601 -13.66 -19.66 31.72
C ALA A 601 -12.50 -18.70 32.05
N ARG A 602 -11.56 -19.16 32.87
CA ARG A 602 -10.29 -18.47 33.09
C ARG A 602 -9.15 -19.24 32.45
N THR A 603 -8.22 -18.54 31.82
CA THR A 603 -6.99 -19.17 31.33
C THR A 603 -6.12 -19.60 32.51
N GLY A 604 -5.37 -20.68 32.33
CA GLY A 604 -4.57 -21.30 33.40
C GLY A 604 -4.25 -22.77 33.17
N LEU A 605 -4.57 -23.31 31.99
CA LEU A 605 -4.17 -24.66 31.58
C LEU A 605 -2.88 -24.61 30.76
N PRO A 606 -1.95 -25.56 30.95
CA PRO A 606 -0.70 -25.59 30.21
C PRO A 606 -0.96 -25.91 28.74
N ARG A 607 -0.38 -25.10 27.86
CA ARG A 607 -0.38 -25.31 26.40
C ARG A 607 1.04 -25.21 25.86
N PRO A 608 1.87 -26.26 26.02
CA PRO A 608 3.26 -26.23 25.59
C PRO A 608 3.42 -25.97 24.08
N ASP A 609 2.46 -26.42 23.28
CA ASP A 609 2.36 -26.16 21.85
C ASP A 609 2.17 -24.66 21.56
N VAL A 610 1.29 -23.99 22.29
CA VAL A 610 1.03 -22.55 22.17
C VAL A 610 2.21 -21.74 22.70
N VAL A 611 2.78 -22.13 23.84
CA VAL A 611 4.00 -21.51 24.39
C VAL A 611 5.18 -21.65 23.42
N THR A 612 5.31 -22.81 22.76
CA THR A 612 6.36 -23.04 21.75
C THR A 612 6.11 -22.23 20.48
N ALA A 613 4.86 -22.14 20.02
CA ALA A 613 4.50 -21.43 18.80
C ALA A 613 4.54 -19.90 18.95
N ILE A 614 4.20 -19.39 20.14
CA ILE A 614 4.06 -17.94 20.40
C ILE A 614 5.28 -17.38 21.13
N GLY A 615 6.06 -18.22 21.81
CA GLY A 615 7.29 -17.81 22.49
C GLY A 615 7.09 -17.10 23.84
N HIS A 616 5.86 -17.01 24.35
CA HIS A 616 5.57 -16.41 25.66
C HIS A 616 5.27 -17.49 26.72
N PRO A 617 6.04 -17.55 27.83
CA PRO A 617 5.80 -18.53 28.90
C PRO A 617 4.50 -18.22 29.64
N GLY A 618 3.76 -19.25 30.02
CA GLY A 618 2.51 -19.11 30.77
C GLY A 618 1.51 -20.21 30.46
N ASP A 619 0.48 -20.31 31.30
CA ASP A 619 -0.59 -21.28 31.15
C ASP A 619 -1.79 -20.60 30.46
N HIS A 620 -1.72 -20.53 29.13
CA HIS A 620 -2.66 -19.74 28.31
C HIS A 620 -3.94 -20.50 27.92
N GLY A 621 -4.05 -21.78 28.26
CA GLY A 621 -5.19 -22.61 27.90
C GLY A 621 -6.41 -22.36 28.79
N PHE A 622 -7.61 -22.55 28.22
CA PHE A 622 -8.88 -22.59 28.97
C PHE A 622 -9.74 -23.75 28.49
N CYS A 623 -10.63 -24.22 29.36
CA CYS A 623 -11.73 -25.12 29.00
C CYS A 623 -12.99 -24.76 29.81
N LEU A 624 -14.15 -24.79 29.17
CA LEU A 624 -15.46 -24.58 29.78
C LEU A 624 -16.39 -25.75 29.44
N ALA A 625 -17.11 -26.27 30.43
CA ALA A 625 -18.19 -27.22 30.17
C ALA A 625 -19.44 -26.46 29.73
N LEU A 626 -19.97 -26.79 28.55
CA LEU A 626 -21.20 -26.21 28.03
C LEU A 626 -22.43 -26.78 28.76
N PRO A 627 -23.53 -26.02 28.87
CA PRO A 627 -24.76 -26.50 29.49
C PRO A 627 -25.30 -27.77 28.83
N ASP A 628 -25.75 -28.75 29.64
CA ASP A 628 -26.36 -30.00 29.15
C ASP A 628 -27.59 -29.76 28.26
N ALA A 629 -28.23 -28.58 28.34
CA ALA A 629 -29.35 -28.20 27.48
C ALA A 629 -28.99 -28.12 25.99
N LEU A 630 -27.70 -27.95 25.65
CA LEU A 630 -27.20 -27.92 24.27
C LEU A 630 -26.97 -29.33 23.69
N ARG A 631 -27.22 -30.39 24.48
CA ARG A 631 -27.20 -31.79 24.03
C ARG A 631 -28.58 -32.20 23.51
N ASP A 632 -29.07 -31.48 22.49
CA ASP A 632 -30.38 -31.70 21.89
C ASP A 632 -30.31 -32.26 20.46
N GLY A 633 -29.09 -32.55 19.98
CA GLY A 633 -28.83 -33.03 18.62
C GLY A 633 -29.00 -31.96 17.54
N ARG A 634 -29.18 -30.69 17.90
CA ARG A 634 -29.27 -29.57 16.95
C ARG A 634 -27.94 -28.87 16.78
N GLU A 635 -27.79 -28.20 15.65
CA GLU A 635 -26.64 -27.36 15.37
C GLU A 635 -26.79 -26.02 16.11
N HIS A 636 -25.76 -25.67 16.88
CA HIS A 636 -25.63 -24.41 17.59
C HIS A 636 -24.41 -23.63 17.07
N THR A 637 -24.40 -22.32 17.29
CA THR A 637 -23.22 -21.48 17.06
C THR A 637 -22.60 -21.06 18.39
N LEU A 638 -21.27 -21.09 18.49
CA LEU A 638 -20.52 -20.65 19.67
C LEU A 638 -19.66 -19.46 19.32
N SER A 639 -19.78 -18.39 20.12
CA SER A 639 -18.87 -17.25 20.09
C SER A 639 -18.09 -17.14 21.39
N ALA A 640 -16.77 -16.97 21.31
CA ALA A 640 -15.89 -16.81 22.48
C ALA A 640 -15.16 -15.47 22.45
N PHE A 641 -15.10 -14.80 23.61
CA PHE A 641 -14.50 -13.48 23.77
C PHE A 641 -13.53 -13.47 24.95
N ALA A 642 -12.28 -13.07 24.72
CA ALA A 642 -11.33 -12.82 25.80
C ALA A 642 -11.36 -11.35 26.22
N PHE A 643 -11.24 -11.09 27.52
CA PHE A 643 -11.12 -9.73 28.06
C PHE A 643 -10.21 -9.67 29.29
N GLU A 644 -9.67 -8.49 29.55
CA GLU A 644 -8.86 -8.19 30.72
C GLU A 644 -9.72 -7.47 31.79
N ALA A 645 -9.65 -7.94 33.03
CA ALA A 645 -10.40 -7.33 34.13
C ALA A 645 -9.90 -5.90 34.41
N GLY A 646 -10.67 -4.88 34.00
CA GLY A 646 -10.37 -3.46 34.23
C GLY A 646 -10.14 -2.62 32.98
N HIS A 647 -10.09 -3.22 31.78
CA HIS A 647 -9.98 -2.51 30.49
C HIS A 647 -11.28 -2.60 29.65
N PRO A 648 -11.70 -1.53 28.96
CA PRO A 648 -12.89 -1.55 28.11
C PRO A 648 -12.59 -2.13 26.71
N GLY A 649 -12.70 -3.46 26.57
CA GLY A 649 -12.61 -4.11 25.26
C GLY A 649 -12.71 -5.62 25.32
N ASN A 650 -13.57 -6.19 24.47
CA ASN A 650 -13.66 -7.64 24.26
C ASN A 650 -12.99 -7.99 22.93
N THR A 651 -12.12 -9.00 22.90
CA THR A 651 -11.60 -9.55 21.65
C THR A 651 -12.30 -10.87 21.32
N VAL A 652 -12.86 -10.94 20.12
CA VAL A 652 -13.37 -12.21 19.57
C VAL A 652 -12.19 -13.15 19.36
N LEU A 653 -12.26 -14.35 19.92
CA LEU A 653 -11.22 -15.35 19.68
C LEU A 653 -11.27 -15.85 18.24
N ASN A 654 -10.14 -16.21 17.68
CA ASN A 654 -10.10 -16.82 16.35
C ASN A 654 -10.86 -18.16 16.36
N ASN A 655 -11.43 -18.51 15.20
CA ASN A 655 -12.38 -19.62 15.03
C ASN A 655 -13.73 -19.40 15.75
N SER A 656 -14.15 -18.15 15.96
CA SER A 656 -15.46 -17.75 16.50
C SER A 656 -16.14 -16.71 15.58
N PRO A 657 -17.46 -16.83 15.28
CA PRO A 657 -18.33 -17.93 15.66
C PRO A 657 -18.03 -19.21 14.88
N PHE A 658 -18.24 -20.37 15.51
CA PHE A 658 -18.23 -21.65 14.81
C PHE A 658 -19.42 -22.52 15.21
N ARG A 659 -19.81 -23.42 14.30
CA ARG A 659 -20.95 -24.32 14.47
C ARG A 659 -20.52 -25.63 15.12
N PHE A 660 -21.35 -26.14 16.03
CA PHE A 660 -21.16 -27.43 16.66
C PHE A 660 -22.51 -28.10 16.96
N THR A 661 -22.49 -29.42 17.11
CA THR A 661 -23.65 -30.22 17.50
C THR A 661 -23.20 -31.14 18.63
N LEU A 662 -23.98 -31.23 19.70
CA LEU A 662 -23.77 -32.23 20.74
C LEU A 662 -24.85 -33.30 20.64
N GLU A 663 -24.44 -34.56 20.61
CA GLU A 663 -25.38 -35.69 20.59
C GLU A 663 -26.27 -35.65 21.83
N ALA A 664 -27.55 -35.90 21.60
CA ALA A 664 -28.53 -36.11 22.67
C ALA A 664 -28.13 -37.33 23.49
N ARG A 665 -28.20 -37.22 24.82
CA ARG A 665 -27.90 -38.35 25.73
C ARG A 665 -28.93 -39.47 25.63
#